data_AF-A0A401HQW2-F1
#
_entry.id   AF-A0A401HQW2-F1
#
_cell.length_a   1.000
_cell.length_b   1.000
_cell.length_c   1.000
_cell.angle_alpha   90.00
_cell.angle_beta   90.00
_cell.angle_gamma   90.00
#
_symmetry.space_group_name_H-M   'P 1'
#
loop_
_entity.id
_entity.type
_entity.pdbx_description
1 polymer ?
#
loop_
_entity_poly.entity_id
_entity_poly.type
_entity_poly.pdbx_seq_one_letter_code
_entity_poly.pdbx_strand_id
1 'polypeptide(L)'
;MKKSIYLFLLLGIMSLTVCYGEINNSQNYGDVFFIQFADIHLCNNSEVKEIFGGKLPPVNITKEAVNEVIGFKPDLVIQTGDIVALAGKHDLDTDERWYKLVNTTIYAPIKKAGIPFLYAPGNHDPAGLKLKNIEKYDPRYGVGLLLKYLLRDKGTTYYSYDYGNYHFVIIDPVETEESGYRAVRLPKEELEWLKSDLANNSDKFIIIAYHQPLGSWENKSYNEFLDIISKYKGHILLIAGHTHDNRLIYRNGIPEYQGGAVCGDWWQTGKTPDGNPIGYVIYFIKNGNVYRFYKGIGYTEQINLLSPRNVVLNGTTPIELNVYDGNKTIVNITYKIDNGKLHPLNFTLINTTKIWWYNAKGNIEITPKLLDDRKHNITIIVTAKDGSTFNRTFHYKFSNNPIMKISEITNDTNFKDYYGLFITINGTILSVKYYGNLLKITDGSGNITIWAGDCKHGNFEVGQKVLLRGQITQYKGTKELKLIRGSDVKVYGFIPYPDVAPDIKSIKIKEIVHKAKLIVGSKIDANLSAKDLKTTFVLTNKPLDIEEDCILIGGPVANPIVKKYLEIFPVKVTNEYPGKHRGVIEVTKINGHTVILLAGSDIWGTKAAVEYFKTLEDIPEEPIFVEWRDGKAVKINRP
;
A
#
# COMPACT_ATOMS: atom_id res chain seq x y z
N MET A 1 -20.20 24.33 -46.94
CA MET A 1 -20.70 23.04 -46.41
C MET A 1 -19.59 22.00 -46.54
N LYS A 2 -18.84 21.74 -45.46
CA LYS A 2 -17.81 20.68 -45.38
C LYS A 2 -18.14 19.82 -44.17
N LYS A 3 -18.37 18.52 -44.41
CA LYS A 3 -18.60 17.49 -43.39
C LYS A 3 -17.24 17.13 -42.77
N SER A 4 -17.12 17.21 -41.44
CA SER A 4 -16.02 16.61 -40.70
C SER A 4 -16.46 15.23 -40.19
N ILE A 5 -15.72 14.21 -40.59
CA ILE A 5 -15.84 12.82 -40.16
C ILE A 5 -15.06 12.68 -38.84
N TYR A 6 -15.72 12.22 -37.79
CA TYR A 6 -15.08 11.81 -36.53
C TYR A 6 -14.48 10.40 -36.72
N LEU A 7 -13.15 10.31 -36.66
CA LEU A 7 -12.41 9.05 -36.65
C LEU A 7 -12.30 8.55 -35.21
N PHE A 8 -13.07 7.51 -34.87
CA PHE A 8 -12.85 6.73 -33.65
C PHE A 8 -11.57 5.90 -33.83
N LEU A 9 -10.51 6.22 -33.08
CA LEU A 9 -9.35 5.33 -32.96
C LEU A 9 -9.75 4.10 -32.15
N LEU A 10 -9.98 2.97 -32.83
CA LEU A 10 -9.87 1.64 -32.25
C LEU A 10 -8.41 1.44 -31.82
N LEU A 11 -8.14 1.49 -30.52
CA LEU A 11 -6.92 0.93 -29.95
C LEU A 11 -7.03 -0.59 -30.02
N GLY A 12 -6.50 -1.15 -31.11
CA GLY A 12 -6.32 -2.58 -31.27
C GLY A 12 -5.50 -3.14 -30.11
N ILE A 13 -6.01 -4.21 -29.52
CA ILE A 13 -5.31 -5.03 -28.54
C ILE A 13 -4.12 -5.65 -29.28
N MET A 14 -2.94 -5.02 -29.18
CA MET A 14 -1.70 -5.76 -29.40
C MET A 14 -1.60 -6.74 -28.24
N SER A 15 -1.74 -8.03 -28.55
CA SER A 15 -1.18 -9.09 -27.72
C SER A 15 0.30 -8.80 -27.56
N LEU A 16 0.68 -8.25 -26.40
CA LEU A 16 2.05 -8.31 -25.91
C LEU A 16 2.32 -9.79 -25.62
N THR A 17 2.65 -10.53 -26.67
CA THR A 17 3.43 -11.74 -26.53
C THR A 17 4.74 -11.27 -25.90
N VAL A 18 4.86 -11.42 -24.59
CA VAL A 18 6.15 -11.34 -23.93
C VAL A 18 6.98 -12.41 -24.60
N CYS A 19 7.88 -12.01 -25.50
CA CYS A 19 8.98 -12.86 -25.93
C CYS A 19 9.75 -13.19 -24.65
N TYR A 20 9.45 -14.34 -24.06
CA TYR A 20 10.42 -15.03 -23.23
C TYR A 20 11.67 -15.10 -24.08
N GLY A 21 12.74 -14.41 -23.66
CA GLY A 21 14.05 -14.63 -24.26
C GLY A 21 14.30 -16.13 -24.22
N GLU A 22 14.69 -16.70 -25.37
CA GLU A 22 15.10 -18.09 -25.44
C GLU A 22 16.14 -18.33 -24.35
N ILE A 23 15.74 -19.08 -23.32
CA ILE A 23 16.65 -19.55 -22.28
C ILE A 23 17.61 -20.47 -23.01
N ASN A 24 18.91 -20.19 -22.92
CA ASN A 24 19.95 -21.08 -23.40
C ASN A 24 19.81 -22.43 -22.67
N ASN A 25 19.07 -23.35 -23.29
CA ASN A 25 18.67 -24.66 -22.74
C ASN A 25 19.84 -25.66 -22.62
N SER A 26 21.08 -25.21 -22.68
CA SER A 26 22.27 -26.08 -22.67
C SER A 26 22.91 -26.25 -21.29
N GLN A 27 22.57 -25.42 -20.30
CA GLN A 27 23.19 -25.49 -18.97
C GLN A 27 22.27 -26.18 -17.96
N ASN A 28 22.72 -27.33 -17.45
CA ASN A 28 22.00 -28.09 -16.43
C ASN A 28 22.39 -27.61 -15.02
N TYR A 29 21.53 -26.82 -14.37
CA TYR A 29 21.78 -26.32 -13.02
C TYR A 29 21.43 -27.35 -11.92
N GLY A 30 20.76 -28.45 -12.27
CA GLY A 30 20.14 -29.33 -11.28
C GLY A 30 18.95 -28.66 -10.59
N ASP A 31 18.58 -29.19 -9.42
CA ASP A 31 17.40 -28.74 -8.68
C ASP A 31 17.81 -28.14 -7.33
N VAL A 32 17.10 -27.11 -6.87
CA VAL A 32 17.21 -26.58 -5.51
C VAL A 32 15.83 -26.25 -4.95
N PHE A 33 15.60 -26.64 -3.70
CA PHE A 33 14.39 -26.39 -2.92
C PHE A 33 14.76 -25.61 -1.66
N PHE A 34 14.38 -24.35 -1.60
CA PHE A 34 14.65 -23.50 -0.44
C PHE A 34 13.41 -22.74 0.01
N ILE A 35 13.47 -22.27 1.26
CA ILE A 35 12.38 -21.51 1.89
C ILE A 35 12.88 -20.12 2.27
N GLN A 36 12.06 -19.11 1.97
CA GLN A 36 12.30 -17.72 2.36
C GLN A 36 11.38 -17.32 3.51
N PHE A 37 11.96 -16.91 4.63
CA PHE A 37 11.31 -16.08 5.64
C PHE A 37 11.59 -14.60 5.37
N ALA A 38 10.59 -13.75 5.59
CA ALA A 38 10.70 -12.31 5.50
C ALA A 38 9.94 -11.69 6.68
N ASP A 39 10.49 -10.60 7.24
CA ASP A 39 9.78 -9.70 8.15
C ASP A 39 9.05 -10.45 9.28
N ILE A 40 9.85 -11.09 10.14
CA ILE A 40 9.35 -11.84 11.30
C ILE A 40 9.01 -10.88 12.42
N HIS A 41 9.81 -9.83 12.65
CA HIS A 41 9.57 -8.89 13.73
C HIS A 41 9.38 -9.56 15.09
N LEU A 42 10.29 -10.48 15.43
CA LEU A 42 10.15 -11.29 16.63
C LEU A 42 10.38 -10.45 17.91
N CYS A 43 9.37 -10.42 18.76
CA CYS A 43 9.42 -9.98 20.16
C CYS A 43 8.76 -11.04 21.05
N ASN A 44 8.76 -10.86 22.38
CA ASN A 44 7.93 -11.73 23.22
C ASN A 44 6.44 -11.52 22.93
N ASN A 45 5.65 -12.58 23.15
CA ASN A 45 4.19 -12.53 23.01
C ASN A 45 3.54 -11.44 23.86
N SER A 46 4.05 -11.20 25.06
CA SER A 46 3.53 -10.17 25.97
C SER A 46 3.83 -8.75 25.50
N GLU A 47 4.82 -8.55 24.64
CA GLU A 47 5.29 -7.24 24.19
C GLU A 47 4.64 -6.78 22.88
N VAL A 48 4.05 -7.71 22.11
CA VAL A 48 3.55 -7.45 20.75
C VAL A 48 2.52 -6.32 20.68
N LYS A 49 1.68 -6.19 21.71
CA LYS A 49 0.66 -5.13 21.79
C LYS A 49 1.30 -3.76 21.96
N GLU A 50 2.33 -3.66 22.78
CA GLU A 50 3.01 -2.39 23.05
C GLU A 50 3.86 -1.96 21.85
N ILE A 51 4.63 -2.89 21.27
CA ILE A 51 5.57 -2.60 20.18
C ILE A 51 4.83 -2.31 18.87
N PHE A 52 3.83 -3.14 18.53
CA PHE A 52 3.21 -3.14 17.22
C PHE A 52 1.71 -2.81 17.22
N GLY A 53 1.06 -2.75 18.39
CA GLY A 53 -0.40 -2.80 18.46
C GLY A 53 -0.98 -4.17 18.07
N GLY A 54 -0.11 -5.19 17.96
CA GLY A 54 -0.47 -6.53 17.52
C GLY A 54 -1.27 -7.31 18.56
N LYS A 55 -1.94 -8.37 18.09
CA LYS A 55 -2.76 -9.26 18.93
C LYS A 55 -2.34 -10.73 18.79
N LEU A 56 -1.52 -11.05 17.80
CA LEU A 56 -1.06 -12.40 17.52
C LEU A 56 0.22 -12.69 18.29
N PRO A 57 0.38 -13.90 18.87
CA PRO A 57 1.56 -14.27 19.66
C PRO A 57 2.77 -14.59 18.74
N PRO A 58 3.78 -13.69 18.61
CA PRO A 58 4.86 -13.84 17.63
C PRO A 58 5.68 -15.12 17.82
N VAL A 59 5.99 -15.47 19.08
CA VAL A 59 6.83 -16.64 19.40
C VAL A 59 6.11 -17.94 19.07
N ASN A 60 4.82 -18.06 19.39
CA ASN A 60 4.06 -19.29 19.12
C ASN A 60 3.92 -19.54 17.63
N ILE A 61 3.51 -18.52 16.89
CA ILE A 61 3.32 -18.62 15.44
C ILE A 61 4.65 -18.88 14.73
N THR A 62 5.72 -18.21 15.16
CA THR A 62 7.04 -18.43 14.55
C THR A 62 7.55 -19.85 14.83
N LYS A 63 7.33 -20.41 16.03
CA LYS A 63 7.67 -21.82 16.32
C LYS A 63 6.89 -22.78 15.42
N GLU A 64 5.61 -22.53 15.17
CA GLU A 64 4.80 -23.31 14.25
C GLU A 64 5.38 -23.27 12.84
N ALA A 65 5.69 -22.08 12.32
CA ALA A 65 6.32 -21.90 11.01
C ALA A 65 7.67 -22.64 10.91
N VAL A 66 8.53 -22.51 11.91
CA VAL A 66 9.85 -23.18 11.96
C VAL A 66 9.68 -24.70 11.96
N ASN A 67 8.70 -25.23 12.71
CA ASN A 67 8.43 -26.67 12.73
C ASN A 67 7.94 -27.18 11.36
N GLU A 68 7.05 -26.45 10.68
CA GLU A 68 6.63 -26.80 9.32
C GLU A 68 7.83 -26.83 8.36
N VAL A 69 8.65 -25.78 8.37
CA VAL A 69 9.83 -25.64 7.51
C VAL A 69 10.83 -26.77 7.73
N ILE A 70 11.13 -27.11 8.99
CA ILE A 70 12.00 -28.26 9.31
C ILE A 70 11.38 -29.57 8.78
N GLY A 71 10.05 -29.73 8.90
CA GLY A 71 9.33 -30.90 8.40
C GLY A 71 9.42 -31.07 6.88
N PHE A 72 9.50 -29.97 6.14
CA PHE A 72 9.67 -29.99 4.69
C PHE A 72 11.09 -30.35 4.24
N LYS A 73 12.10 -30.21 5.11
CA LYS A 73 13.51 -30.52 4.81
C LYS A 73 14.03 -29.81 3.55
N PRO A 74 13.95 -28.46 3.48
CA PRO A 74 14.55 -27.72 2.38
C PRO A 74 16.08 -27.88 2.37
N ASP A 75 16.68 -27.66 1.21
CA ASP A 75 18.13 -27.62 1.02
C ASP A 75 18.77 -26.48 1.83
N LEU A 76 18.03 -25.37 2.01
CA LEU A 76 18.41 -24.24 2.86
C LEU A 76 17.19 -23.35 3.19
N VAL A 77 17.38 -22.49 4.19
CA VAL A 77 16.45 -21.41 4.54
C VAL A 77 17.17 -20.08 4.37
N ILE A 78 16.49 -19.10 3.77
CA ILE A 78 16.95 -17.71 3.66
C ILE A 78 16.00 -16.83 4.46
N GLN A 79 16.54 -15.94 5.28
CA GLN A 79 15.77 -14.90 5.96
C GLN A 79 16.19 -13.53 5.39
N THR A 80 15.23 -12.78 4.84
CA THR A 80 15.48 -11.51 4.12
C THR A 80 15.15 -10.27 4.96
N GLY A 81 15.73 -10.20 6.15
CA GLY A 81 15.73 -9.05 7.04
C GLY A 81 14.49 -8.88 7.90
N ASP A 82 14.63 -8.05 8.92
CA ASP A 82 13.64 -7.75 9.94
C ASP A 82 13.23 -9.02 10.72
N ILE A 83 14.24 -9.74 11.21
CA ILE A 83 14.08 -10.98 11.97
C ILE A 83 13.71 -10.69 13.44
N VAL A 84 14.26 -9.63 14.01
CA VAL A 84 13.88 -9.12 15.33
C VAL A 84 12.87 -7.98 15.19
N ALA A 85 12.25 -7.58 16.31
CA ALA A 85 11.39 -6.42 16.37
C ALA A 85 12.15 -5.11 16.08
N LEU A 86 11.71 -3.98 16.60
CA LEU A 86 12.24 -2.66 16.27
C LEU A 86 13.58 -2.38 17.00
N ALA A 87 14.62 -3.20 16.78
CA ALA A 87 15.87 -3.13 17.54
C ALA A 87 16.56 -1.77 17.40
N GLY A 88 16.49 -1.17 16.22
CA GLY A 88 16.97 0.20 16.03
C GLY A 88 16.33 1.25 16.95
N LYS A 89 15.22 0.96 17.63
CA LYS A 89 14.45 1.91 18.46
C LYS A 89 14.42 1.58 19.95
N HIS A 90 15.10 0.52 20.40
CA HIS A 90 15.08 0.08 21.80
C HIS A 90 16.50 0.01 22.37
N ASP A 91 16.58 -0.11 23.70
CA ASP A 91 17.86 -0.23 24.39
C ASP A 91 18.55 -1.57 24.09
N LEU A 92 19.87 -1.61 24.24
CA LEU A 92 20.69 -2.78 23.86
C LEU A 92 20.37 -4.05 24.67
N ASP A 93 19.83 -3.94 25.88
CA ASP A 93 19.44 -5.11 26.68
C ASP A 93 18.14 -5.72 26.17
N THR A 94 17.17 -4.87 25.81
CA THR A 94 15.94 -5.29 25.11
C THR A 94 16.26 -5.92 23.77
N ASP A 95 17.12 -5.29 22.97
CA ASP A 95 17.53 -5.82 21.67
C ASP A 95 18.19 -7.20 21.81
N GLU A 96 19.20 -7.32 22.69
CA GLU A 96 19.90 -8.59 22.89
C GLU A 96 18.95 -9.70 23.36
N ARG A 97 17.93 -9.37 24.16
CA ARG A 97 16.90 -10.33 24.57
C ARG A 97 16.07 -10.83 23.39
N TRP A 98 15.74 -9.99 22.41
CA TRP A 98 15.09 -10.44 21.17
C TRP A 98 16.02 -11.27 20.30
N TYR A 99 17.31 -10.96 20.21
CA TYR A 99 18.27 -11.81 19.51
C TYR A 99 18.43 -13.20 20.16
N LYS A 100 18.45 -13.28 21.49
CA LYS A 100 18.39 -14.57 22.21
C LYS A 100 17.11 -15.34 21.89
N LEU A 101 15.98 -14.64 21.78
CA LEU A 101 14.70 -15.22 21.40
C LEU A 101 14.70 -15.74 19.96
N VAL A 102 15.26 -14.98 19.00
CA VAL A 102 15.48 -15.41 17.61
C VAL A 102 16.37 -16.65 17.56
N ASN A 103 17.46 -16.66 18.31
CA ASN A 103 18.36 -17.81 18.36
C ASN A 103 17.63 -19.08 18.83
N THR A 104 16.86 -18.98 19.91
CA THR A 104 16.14 -20.13 20.49
C THR A 104 14.90 -20.56 19.71
N THR A 105 14.26 -19.63 18.99
CA THR A 105 12.99 -19.87 18.28
C THR A 105 13.19 -20.27 16.82
N ILE A 106 14.23 -19.73 16.17
CA ILE A 106 14.42 -19.82 14.71
C ILE A 106 15.77 -20.48 14.38
N TYR A 107 16.86 -19.78 14.70
CA TYR A 107 18.19 -20.14 14.18
C TYR A 107 18.68 -21.49 14.69
N ALA A 108 18.70 -21.70 16.01
CA ALA A 108 19.21 -22.94 16.60
C ALA A 108 18.37 -24.18 16.23
N PRO A 109 17.02 -24.15 16.23
CA PRO A 109 16.21 -25.26 15.74
C PRO A 109 16.50 -25.65 14.29
N ILE A 110 16.59 -24.68 13.37
CA ILE A 110 16.87 -24.93 11.95
C ILE A 110 18.28 -25.50 11.77
N LYS A 111 19.28 -24.91 12.44
CA LYS A 111 20.66 -25.42 12.41
C LYS A 111 20.78 -26.82 13.00
N LYS A 112 20.06 -27.12 14.09
CA LYS A 112 20.02 -28.46 14.72
C LYS A 112 19.41 -29.50 13.78
N ALA A 113 18.47 -29.10 12.93
CA ALA A 113 17.90 -29.96 11.88
C ALA A 113 18.86 -30.20 10.70
N GLY A 114 20.06 -29.61 10.71
CA GLY A 114 21.05 -29.74 9.64
C GLY A 114 20.78 -28.87 8.42
N ILE A 115 19.87 -27.90 8.51
CA ILE A 115 19.49 -27.03 7.40
C ILE A 115 20.36 -25.76 7.43
N PRO A 116 21.07 -25.43 6.33
CA PRO A 116 21.75 -24.14 6.19
C PRO A 116 20.80 -22.96 6.35
N PHE A 117 21.24 -21.91 7.04
CA PHE A 117 20.48 -20.69 7.28
C PHE A 117 21.26 -19.49 6.75
N LEU A 118 20.73 -18.83 5.73
CA LEU A 118 21.29 -17.60 5.18
C LEU A 118 20.46 -16.41 5.65
N TYR A 119 21.08 -15.25 5.86
CA TYR A 119 20.45 -14.11 6.51
C TYR A 119 20.95 -12.79 5.91
N ALA A 120 20.02 -12.03 5.34
CA ALA A 120 20.24 -10.64 4.91
C ALA A 120 19.68 -9.70 5.99
N PRO A 121 20.45 -8.71 6.50
CA PRO A 121 19.93 -7.77 7.47
C PRO A 121 18.81 -6.87 6.92
N GLY A 122 17.87 -6.50 7.78
CA GLY A 122 16.83 -5.53 7.49
C GLY A 122 16.95 -4.24 8.30
N ASN A 123 16.13 -3.24 7.97
CA ASN A 123 16.24 -1.90 8.56
C ASN A 123 15.84 -1.85 10.04
N HIS A 124 15.19 -2.89 10.57
CA HIS A 124 14.82 -3.01 11.97
C HIS A 124 15.81 -3.83 12.80
N ASP A 125 16.76 -4.51 12.17
CA ASP A 125 17.68 -5.42 12.83
C ASP A 125 18.87 -4.72 13.54
N PRO A 126 19.56 -3.72 12.95
CA PRO A 126 20.67 -3.05 13.62
C PRO A 126 20.25 -2.38 14.94
N ALA A 127 20.99 -2.68 16.01
CA ALA A 127 20.65 -2.32 17.39
C ALA A 127 20.85 -0.83 17.66
N GLY A 128 19.83 -0.18 18.23
CA GLY A 128 19.89 1.17 18.77
C GLY A 128 20.21 2.33 17.79
N LEU A 129 20.15 2.11 16.47
CA LEU A 129 20.50 3.14 15.47
C LEU A 129 19.67 4.44 15.56
N LYS A 130 18.44 4.37 16.06
CA LYS A 130 17.46 5.47 16.13
C LYS A 130 17.39 6.07 17.54
N LEU A 131 18.27 5.67 18.46
CA LEU A 131 18.40 6.24 19.80
C LEU A 131 19.43 7.38 19.84
N LYS A 132 19.09 8.47 20.54
CA LYS A 132 19.98 9.64 20.67
C LYS A 132 21.11 9.44 21.69
N ASN A 133 20.82 8.78 22.80
CA ASN A 133 21.72 8.63 23.95
C ASN A 133 22.14 7.16 24.09
N ILE A 134 22.99 6.69 23.17
CA ILE A 134 23.48 5.31 23.15
C ILE A 134 25.01 5.27 23.04
N GLU A 135 25.63 4.34 23.76
CA GLU A 135 27.06 4.11 23.69
C GLU A 135 27.40 3.37 22.38
N LYS A 136 27.81 4.14 21.36
CA LYS A 136 28.14 3.60 20.03
C LYS A 136 29.35 2.66 20.00
N TYR A 137 30.14 2.63 21.08
CA TYR A 137 31.29 1.74 21.25
C TYR A 137 30.93 0.41 21.92
N ASP A 138 29.69 0.25 22.42
CA ASP A 138 29.23 -1.03 22.94
C ASP A 138 29.25 -2.06 21.78
N PRO A 139 29.86 -3.25 21.97
CA PRO A 139 29.99 -4.26 20.91
C PRO A 139 28.65 -4.82 20.41
N ARG A 140 27.53 -4.48 21.04
CA ARG A 140 26.17 -4.84 20.61
C ARG A 140 25.59 -3.82 19.62
N TYR A 141 26.05 -2.57 19.63
CA TYR A 141 25.50 -1.49 18.83
C TYR A 141 25.59 -1.76 17.31
N GLY A 142 24.62 -1.25 16.55
CA GLY A 142 24.56 -1.42 15.11
C GLY A 142 24.47 -2.91 14.73
N VAL A 143 25.46 -3.40 13.98
CA VAL A 143 25.51 -4.80 13.53
C VAL A 143 26.07 -5.78 14.55
N GLY A 144 26.47 -5.32 15.74
CA GLY A 144 27.11 -6.14 16.76
C GLY A 144 26.32 -7.38 17.17
N LEU A 145 25.02 -7.23 17.45
CA LEU A 145 24.14 -8.35 17.79
C LEU A 145 23.91 -9.30 16.60
N LEU A 146 23.83 -8.77 15.37
CA LEU A 146 23.72 -9.56 14.14
C LEU A 146 24.90 -10.51 13.99
N LEU A 147 26.12 -9.95 14.08
CA LEU A 147 27.36 -10.71 14.01
C LEU A 147 27.48 -11.74 15.15
N LYS A 148 27.04 -11.39 16.36
CA LYS A 148 27.11 -12.29 17.52
C LYS A 148 26.19 -13.51 17.39
N TYR A 149 24.94 -13.31 16.96
CA TYR A 149 23.90 -14.35 17.03
C TYR A 149 23.60 -15.05 15.71
N LEU A 150 23.79 -14.40 14.57
CA LEU A 150 23.37 -14.93 13.26
C LEU A 150 24.52 -15.10 12.27
N LEU A 151 25.53 -14.23 12.34
CA LEU A 151 26.59 -14.13 11.31
C LEU A 151 28.01 -14.33 11.88
N ARG A 152 28.12 -15.09 12.97
CA ARG A 152 29.39 -15.26 13.71
C ARG A 152 30.50 -15.89 12.86
N ASP A 153 30.14 -16.84 12.01
CA ASP A 153 31.07 -17.52 11.10
C ASP A 153 31.41 -16.71 9.84
N LYS A 154 30.62 -15.67 9.54
CA LYS A 154 30.81 -14.79 8.38
C LYS A 154 31.69 -13.58 8.71
N GLY A 155 31.47 -12.98 9.88
CA GLY A 155 32.18 -11.75 10.28
C GLY A 155 31.80 -10.50 9.48
N THR A 156 30.81 -10.59 8.59
CA THR A 156 30.31 -9.51 7.72
C THR A 156 28.81 -9.73 7.45
N THR A 157 28.11 -8.70 6.99
CA THR A 157 26.68 -8.71 6.64
C THR A 157 26.38 -9.05 5.19
N TYR A 158 27.40 -9.07 4.33
CA TYR A 158 27.29 -9.46 2.92
C TYR A 158 28.28 -10.60 2.62
N TYR A 159 27.81 -11.63 1.93
CA TYR A 159 28.58 -12.86 1.67
C TYR A 159 27.88 -13.72 0.62
N SER A 160 28.56 -14.75 0.11
CA SER A 160 27.97 -15.73 -0.81
C SER A 160 27.99 -17.16 -0.25
N TYR A 161 27.14 -18.02 -0.79
CA TYR A 161 26.98 -19.43 -0.43
C TYR A 161 26.61 -20.25 -1.66
N ASP A 162 27.35 -21.34 -1.91
CA ASP A 162 27.08 -22.24 -3.03
C ASP A 162 26.27 -23.47 -2.59
N TYR A 163 25.32 -23.86 -3.44
CA TYR A 163 24.63 -25.14 -3.35
C TYR A 163 24.52 -25.77 -4.74
N GLY A 164 25.37 -26.75 -5.03
CA GLY A 164 25.48 -27.30 -6.39
C GLY A 164 25.84 -26.20 -7.40
N ASN A 165 25.05 -26.06 -8.46
CA ASN A 165 25.24 -25.03 -9.49
C ASN A 165 24.42 -23.75 -9.21
N TYR A 166 23.99 -23.54 -7.97
CA TYR A 166 23.29 -22.34 -7.52
C TYR A 166 24.18 -21.50 -6.63
N HIS A 167 24.27 -20.21 -6.92
CA HIS A 167 25.08 -19.23 -6.21
C HIS A 167 24.18 -18.24 -5.48
N PHE A 168 24.12 -18.36 -4.15
CA PHE A 168 23.34 -17.47 -3.30
C PHE A 168 24.22 -16.31 -2.83
N VAL A 169 23.73 -15.10 -2.97
CA VAL A 169 24.44 -13.88 -2.60
C VAL A 169 23.59 -13.08 -1.64
N ILE A 170 24.16 -12.71 -0.50
CA ILE A 170 23.55 -11.85 0.51
C ILE A 170 24.19 -10.47 0.40
N ILE A 171 23.37 -9.43 0.27
CA ILE A 171 23.81 -8.03 0.28
C ILE A 171 23.03 -7.21 1.34
N ASP A 172 23.65 -6.14 1.83
CA ASP A 172 23.19 -5.29 2.94
C ASP A 172 23.16 -3.79 2.54
N PRO A 173 22.17 -3.37 1.72
CA PRO A 173 21.97 -1.96 1.41
C PRO A 173 21.65 -1.15 2.67
N VAL A 174 22.28 0.01 2.83
CA VAL A 174 22.15 0.85 4.03
C VAL A 174 21.12 1.95 3.85
N GLU A 175 20.31 2.23 4.89
CA GLU A 175 19.38 3.37 4.92
C GLU A 175 20.14 4.70 4.76
N THR A 176 19.57 5.61 3.99
CA THR A 176 20.13 6.93 3.66
C THR A 176 19.19 8.04 4.12
N GLU A 177 19.76 9.19 4.48
CA GLU A 177 18.98 10.40 4.82
C GLU A 177 18.63 11.24 3.58
N GLU A 178 19.37 11.09 2.47
CA GLU A 178 19.43 12.05 1.37
C GLU A 178 18.24 11.98 0.38
N SER A 179 17.47 10.90 0.34
CA SER A 179 16.68 10.59 -0.87
C SER A 179 15.22 10.15 -0.65
N GLY A 180 14.70 10.15 0.59
CA GLY A 180 13.28 9.88 0.86
C GLY A 180 13.03 9.10 2.15
N TYR A 181 11.77 8.73 2.41
CA TYR A 181 11.43 7.89 3.57
C TYR A 181 12.01 6.48 3.39
N ARG A 182 13.07 6.15 4.15
CA ARG A 182 13.75 4.84 4.16
C ARG A 182 14.34 4.42 2.81
N ALA A 183 14.90 5.38 2.07
CA ALA A 183 15.65 5.06 0.87
C ALA A 183 16.99 4.38 1.22
N VAL A 184 17.48 3.49 0.34
CA VAL A 184 18.73 2.76 0.57
C VAL A 184 19.74 2.90 -0.57
N ARG A 185 21.01 2.66 -0.24
CA ARG A 185 22.09 2.48 -1.21
C ARG A 185 22.96 1.30 -0.84
N LEU A 186 23.47 0.59 -1.84
CA LEU A 186 24.52 -0.40 -1.65
C LEU A 186 25.87 0.33 -1.46
N PRO A 187 26.61 0.09 -0.36
CA PRO A 187 27.94 0.66 -0.17
C PRO A 187 28.87 0.33 -1.34
N LYS A 188 29.76 1.26 -1.70
CA LYS A 188 30.64 1.11 -2.87
C LYS A 188 31.57 -0.12 -2.76
N GLU A 189 32.11 -0.37 -1.57
CA GLU A 189 32.99 -1.52 -1.33
C GLU A 189 32.25 -2.85 -1.56
N GLU A 190 31.01 -2.93 -1.11
CA GLU A 190 30.14 -4.09 -1.32
C GLU A 190 29.71 -4.24 -2.78
N LEU A 191 29.43 -3.14 -3.48
CA LEU A 191 29.13 -3.15 -4.92
C LEU A 191 30.32 -3.70 -5.75
N GLU A 192 31.55 -3.30 -5.43
CA GLU A 192 32.75 -3.81 -6.12
C GLU A 192 33.03 -5.28 -5.76
N TRP A 193 32.81 -5.68 -4.50
CA TRP A 193 32.87 -7.08 -4.10
C TRP A 193 31.86 -7.93 -4.89
N LEU A 194 30.60 -7.49 -4.94
CA LEU A 194 29.52 -8.17 -5.66
C LEU A 194 29.88 -8.36 -7.13
N LYS A 195 30.41 -7.31 -7.78
CA LYS A 195 30.85 -7.38 -9.17
C LYS A 195 31.92 -8.46 -9.39
N SER A 196 32.88 -8.57 -8.48
CA SER A 196 33.93 -9.61 -8.54
C SER A 196 33.38 -11.01 -8.26
N ASP A 197 32.52 -11.14 -7.24
CA ASP A 197 31.92 -12.41 -6.81
C ASP A 197 31.05 -13.01 -7.93
N LEU A 198 30.20 -12.19 -8.56
CA LEU A 198 29.36 -12.63 -9.68
C LEU A 198 30.20 -13.00 -10.92
N ALA A 199 31.29 -12.26 -11.20
CA ALA A 199 32.17 -12.58 -12.33
C ALA A 199 32.82 -13.96 -12.16
N ASN A 200 33.20 -14.30 -10.93
CA ASN A 200 33.80 -15.59 -10.58
C ASN A 200 32.80 -16.76 -10.55
N ASN A 201 31.48 -16.47 -10.57
CA ASN A 201 30.40 -17.45 -10.49
C ASN A 201 29.41 -17.32 -11.67
N SER A 202 29.88 -16.77 -12.79
CA SER A 202 29.06 -16.43 -13.96
C SER A 202 28.41 -17.63 -14.67
N ASP A 203 28.88 -18.85 -14.38
CA ASP A 203 28.36 -20.11 -14.88
C ASP A 203 27.26 -20.72 -13.99
N LYS A 204 26.97 -20.15 -12.83
CA LYS A 204 25.94 -20.64 -11.90
C LYS A 204 24.62 -19.89 -12.07
N PHE A 205 23.54 -20.48 -11.55
CA PHE A 205 22.29 -19.75 -11.40
C PHE A 205 22.36 -18.89 -10.14
N ILE A 206 22.16 -17.58 -10.27
CA ILE A 206 22.40 -16.59 -9.22
C ILE A 206 21.09 -16.24 -8.49
N ILE A 207 21.13 -16.25 -7.16
CA ILE A 207 20.05 -15.79 -6.29
C ILE A 207 20.60 -14.70 -5.39
N ILE A 208 20.18 -13.44 -5.57
CA ILE A 208 20.60 -12.34 -4.69
C ILE A 208 19.47 -12.03 -3.69
N ALA A 209 19.80 -12.04 -2.41
CA ALA A 209 18.88 -11.79 -1.31
C ALA A 209 19.28 -10.52 -0.53
N TYR A 210 18.29 -9.68 -0.25
CA TYR A 210 18.44 -8.42 0.47
C TYR A 210 17.11 -8.03 1.12
N HIS A 211 17.08 -6.97 1.91
CA HIS A 211 15.85 -6.59 2.62
C HIS A 211 14.96 -5.63 1.84
N GLN A 212 15.42 -4.39 1.60
CA GLN A 212 14.62 -3.36 0.93
C GLN A 212 14.61 -3.54 -0.60
N PRO A 213 13.44 -3.74 -1.24
CA PRO A 213 13.37 -3.96 -2.68
C PRO A 213 13.87 -2.76 -3.48
N LEU A 214 14.25 -3.00 -4.73
CA LEU A 214 14.81 -1.99 -5.65
C LEU A 214 13.89 -0.78 -5.90
N GLY A 215 12.62 -0.85 -5.51
CA GLY A 215 11.72 0.31 -5.50
C GLY A 215 12.12 1.41 -4.51
N SER A 216 12.86 1.06 -3.45
CA SER A 216 13.31 1.96 -2.37
C SER A 216 14.76 2.41 -2.53
N TRP A 217 15.43 2.03 -3.63
CA TRP A 217 16.85 2.33 -3.82
C TRP A 217 17.05 3.71 -4.43
N GLU A 218 18.12 4.37 -4.01
CA GLU A 218 18.61 5.60 -4.63
C GLU A 218 18.87 5.41 -6.13
N ASN A 219 18.55 6.42 -6.93
CA ASN A 219 18.67 6.34 -8.39
C ASN A 219 20.05 5.87 -8.87
N LYS A 220 21.12 6.43 -8.28
CA LYS A 220 22.48 6.08 -8.64
C LYS A 220 22.79 4.62 -8.28
N SER A 221 22.54 4.23 -7.03
CA SER A 221 22.81 2.86 -6.56
C SER A 221 21.97 1.81 -7.28
N TYR A 222 20.69 2.10 -7.56
CA TYR A 222 19.81 1.26 -8.37
C TYR A 222 20.39 1.02 -9.76
N ASN A 223 20.85 2.07 -10.45
CA ASN A 223 21.41 1.94 -11.79
C ASN A 223 22.72 1.16 -11.77
N GLU A 224 23.65 1.48 -10.85
CA GLU A 224 24.93 0.79 -10.72
C GLU A 224 24.76 -0.70 -10.42
N PHE A 225 23.82 -1.06 -9.53
CA PHE A 225 23.47 -2.44 -9.23
C PHE A 225 22.89 -3.17 -10.45
N LEU A 226 21.92 -2.55 -11.15
CA LEU A 226 21.33 -3.15 -12.35
C LEU A 226 22.34 -3.33 -13.48
N ASP A 227 23.27 -2.39 -13.65
CA ASP A 227 24.31 -2.48 -14.67
C ASP A 227 25.22 -3.70 -14.45
N ILE A 228 25.52 -4.04 -13.18
CA ILE A 228 26.26 -5.25 -12.83
C ILE A 228 25.44 -6.50 -13.15
N ILE A 229 24.21 -6.59 -12.65
CA ILE A 229 23.45 -7.84 -12.68
C ILE A 229 22.78 -8.14 -14.04
N SER A 230 22.61 -7.12 -14.89
CA SER A 230 21.95 -7.24 -16.20
C SER A 230 22.61 -8.26 -17.13
N LYS A 231 23.91 -8.52 -16.95
CA LYS A 231 24.71 -9.49 -17.72
C LYS A 231 24.29 -10.94 -17.47
N TYR A 232 23.65 -11.22 -16.33
CA TYR A 232 23.24 -12.56 -15.89
C TYR A 232 21.76 -12.84 -16.17
N LYS A 233 21.09 -11.95 -16.92
CA LYS A 233 19.68 -12.10 -17.28
C LYS A 233 19.44 -13.45 -17.97
N GLY A 234 18.53 -14.23 -17.41
CA GLY A 234 18.21 -15.59 -17.85
C GLY A 234 18.58 -16.67 -16.84
N HIS A 235 19.55 -16.42 -15.96
CA HIS A 235 19.93 -17.34 -14.87
C HIS A 235 20.09 -16.60 -13.53
N ILE A 236 19.35 -15.51 -13.32
CA ILE A 236 19.37 -14.73 -12.08
C ILE A 236 17.96 -14.42 -11.59
N LEU A 237 17.78 -14.43 -10.27
CA LEU A 237 16.62 -13.85 -9.60
C LEU A 237 17.02 -13.09 -8.33
N LEU A 238 16.13 -12.19 -7.92
CA LEU A 238 16.28 -11.39 -6.71
C LEU A 238 15.17 -11.77 -5.72
N ILE A 239 15.49 -11.85 -4.42
CA ILE A 239 14.51 -12.05 -3.35
C ILE A 239 14.65 -10.96 -2.28
N ALA A 240 13.52 -10.39 -1.84
CA ALA A 240 13.46 -9.29 -0.91
C ALA A 240 12.34 -9.42 0.14
N GLY A 241 12.44 -8.63 1.23
CA GLY A 241 11.42 -8.47 2.28
C GLY A 241 10.83 -7.06 2.28
N HIS A 242 10.73 -6.46 3.48
CA HIS A 242 10.44 -5.05 3.79
C HIS A 242 9.00 -4.58 3.55
N THR A 243 8.41 -4.91 2.40
CA THR A 243 7.09 -4.38 2.01
C THR A 243 5.94 -5.14 2.68
N HIS A 244 6.26 -6.29 3.28
CA HIS A 244 5.35 -7.32 3.77
C HIS A 244 4.44 -7.91 2.68
N ASP A 245 4.66 -7.57 1.40
CA ASP A 245 3.87 -8.07 0.28
C ASP A 245 4.49 -9.31 -0.35
N ASN A 246 3.64 -10.24 -0.78
CA ASN A 246 4.03 -11.38 -1.57
C ASN A 246 3.82 -11.07 -3.06
N ARG A 247 4.89 -10.58 -3.72
CA ARG A 247 4.81 -9.99 -5.06
C ARG A 247 5.95 -10.41 -5.97
N LEU A 248 5.70 -10.38 -7.28
CA LEU A 248 6.73 -10.44 -8.33
C LEU A 248 6.76 -9.12 -9.11
N ILE A 249 7.95 -8.52 -9.21
CA ILE A 249 8.22 -7.35 -10.05
C ILE A 249 9.36 -7.70 -11.00
N TYR A 250 9.25 -7.36 -12.28
CA TYR A 250 10.34 -7.50 -13.22
C TYR A 250 11.14 -6.19 -13.31
N ARG A 251 12.46 -6.29 -13.20
CA ARG A 251 13.44 -5.20 -13.31
C ARG A 251 14.30 -5.44 -14.54
N ASN A 252 13.98 -4.76 -15.66
CA ASN A 252 14.64 -5.00 -16.96
C ASN A 252 14.63 -6.48 -17.41
N GLY A 253 13.59 -7.22 -17.00
CA GLY A 253 13.42 -8.65 -17.28
C GLY A 253 14.06 -9.59 -16.24
N ILE A 254 14.68 -9.07 -15.19
CA ILE A 254 15.12 -9.86 -14.02
C ILE A 254 13.97 -9.91 -13.00
N PRO A 255 13.56 -11.09 -12.52
CA PRO A 255 12.50 -11.21 -11.52
C PRO A 255 13.00 -10.82 -10.12
N GLU A 256 12.28 -9.91 -9.47
CA GLU A 256 12.41 -9.55 -8.06
C GLU A 256 11.16 -10.04 -7.30
N TYR A 257 11.36 -11.03 -6.44
CA TYR A 257 10.32 -11.62 -5.60
C TYR A 257 10.34 -11.00 -4.21
N GLN A 258 9.20 -10.49 -3.75
CA GLN A 258 9.00 -10.05 -2.38
C GLN A 258 8.34 -11.18 -1.58
N GLY A 259 8.84 -11.44 -0.37
CA GLY A 259 8.59 -12.64 0.42
C GLY A 259 7.27 -12.68 1.20
N GLY A 260 6.46 -11.63 1.17
CA GLY A 260 5.42 -11.43 2.18
C GLY A 260 6.02 -11.10 3.54
N ALA A 261 5.31 -11.43 4.62
CA ALA A 261 5.81 -11.28 5.99
C ALA A 261 5.26 -12.37 6.89
N VAL A 262 6.12 -12.97 7.71
CA VAL A 262 5.69 -13.91 8.76
C VAL A 262 4.81 -13.22 9.78
N CYS A 263 5.09 -11.94 10.09
CA CYS A 263 4.24 -11.15 10.98
C CYS A 263 2.95 -10.63 10.32
N GLY A 264 2.82 -10.72 8.99
CA GLY A 264 1.74 -10.09 8.23
C GLY A 264 1.75 -8.57 8.39
N ASP A 265 0.59 -7.96 8.64
CA ASP A 265 0.48 -6.54 8.99
C ASP A 265 0.84 -6.33 10.48
N TRP A 266 2.13 -6.48 10.81
CA TRP A 266 2.71 -6.19 12.13
C TRP A 266 2.03 -6.93 13.29
N TRP A 267 1.74 -8.23 13.10
CA TRP A 267 1.03 -9.07 14.08
C TRP A 267 -0.39 -8.63 14.44
N GLN A 268 -1.02 -7.74 13.65
CA GLN A 268 -2.35 -7.19 13.95
C GLN A 268 -3.52 -7.99 13.36
N THR A 269 -3.39 -8.47 12.13
CA THR A 269 -4.54 -8.91 11.32
C THR A 269 -4.54 -10.39 10.93
N GLY A 270 -3.41 -11.08 11.02
CA GLY A 270 -3.25 -12.45 10.53
C GLY A 270 -3.09 -12.55 9.01
N LYS A 271 -2.92 -11.42 8.32
CA LYS A 271 -2.66 -11.34 6.88
C LYS A 271 -1.63 -10.27 6.54
N THR A 272 -0.99 -10.42 5.39
CA THR A 272 -0.11 -9.43 4.77
C THR A 272 -0.91 -8.28 4.13
N PRO A 273 -0.27 -7.14 3.79
CA PRO A 273 -0.93 -6.03 3.08
C PRO A 273 -1.58 -6.42 1.74
N ASP A 274 -1.04 -7.42 1.05
CA ASP A 274 -1.60 -7.98 -0.19
C ASP A 274 -2.67 -9.07 -0.01
N GLY A 275 -3.11 -9.30 1.23
CA GLY A 275 -4.24 -10.16 1.55
C GLY A 275 -3.92 -11.65 1.68
N ASN A 276 -2.66 -12.06 1.56
CA ASN A 276 -2.25 -13.42 1.88
C ASN A 276 -2.27 -13.64 3.40
N PRO A 277 -2.49 -14.88 3.90
CA PRO A 277 -2.33 -15.15 5.33
C PRO A 277 -0.88 -14.88 5.77
N ILE A 278 -0.64 -14.75 7.07
CA ILE A 278 0.73 -14.83 7.60
C ILE A 278 1.42 -16.12 7.15
N GLY A 279 2.67 -16.01 6.72
CA GLY A 279 3.27 -17.08 5.94
C GLY A 279 4.71 -16.85 5.53
N TYR A 280 5.16 -17.73 4.65
CA TYR A 280 6.50 -17.75 4.09
C TYR A 280 6.45 -18.29 2.66
N VAL A 281 7.57 -18.21 1.94
CA VAL A 281 7.63 -18.60 0.53
C VAL A 281 8.47 -19.85 0.36
N ILE A 282 7.96 -20.77 -0.43
CA ILE A 282 8.66 -21.94 -0.94
C ILE A 282 9.11 -21.66 -2.36
N TYR A 283 10.39 -21.93 -2.63
CA TYR A 283 10.99 -21.91 -3.96
C TYR A 283 11.45 -23.30 -4.33
N PHE A 284 11.07 -23.74 -5.52
CA PHE A 284 11.65 -24.90 -6.17
C PHE A 284 12.15 -24.47 -7.54
N ILE A 285 13.47 -24.46 -7.71
CA ILE A 285 14.08 -24.16 -9.00
C ILE A 285 14.49 -25.49 -9.62
N LYS A 286 13.84 -25.87 -10.72
CA LYS A 286 14.10 -27.11 -11.44
C LYS A 286 14.81 -26.81 -12.75
N ASN A 287 16.10 -27.12 -12.81
CA ASN A 287 16.97 -26.79 -13.93
C ASN A 287 16.80 -25.32 -14.39
N GLY A 288 16.97 -24.37 -13.45
CA GLY A 288 16.79 -22.94 -13.71
C GLY A 288 15.33 -22.44 -13.82
N ASN A 289 14.34 -23.33 -13.93
CA ASN A 289 12.93 -22.92 -13.96
C ASN A 289 12.40 -22.69 -12.55
N VAL A 290 11.98 -21.45 -12.26
CA VAL A 290 11.54 -21.05 -10.91
C VAL A 290 10.07 -21.35 -10.70
N TYR A 291 9.78 -22.21 -9.73
CA TYR A 291 8.43 -22.45 -9.21
C TYR A 291 8.33 -21.93 -7.78
N ARG A 292 7.24 -21.21 -7.50
CA ARG A 292 7.08 -20.48 -6.24
C ARG A 292 5.71 -20.69 -5.65
N PHE A 293 5.65 -20.92 -4.34
CA PHE A 293 4.40 -21.07 -3.59
C PHE A 293 4.45 -20.26 -2.29
N TYR A 294 3.42 -19.46 -2.03
CA TYR A 294 3.28 -18.78 -0.74
C TYR A 294 2.49 -19.67 0.23
N LYS A 295 3.11 -20.11 1.32
CA LYS A 295 2.52 -21.03 2.29
C LYS A 295 2.03 -20.25 3.51
N GLY A 296 0.74 -20.30 3.77
CA GLY A 296 0.17 -19.83 5.03
C GLY A 296 0.54 -20.79 6.17
N ILE A 297 0.95 -20.26 7.32
CA ILE A 297 1.32 -21.07 8.49
C ILE A 297 0.09 -21.83 8.99
N GLY A 298 0.19 -23.15 9.16
CA GLY A 298 -0.90 -24.00 9.63
C GLY A 298 -1.93 -24.39 8.56
N TYR A 299 -1.85 -23.83 7.35
CA TYR A 299 -2.80 -24.14 6.27
C TYR A 299 -2.49 -25.50 5.65
N THR A 300 -3.48 -26.41 5.69
CA THR A 300 -3.45 -27.69 4.98
C THR A 300 -4.11 -27.61 3.60
N GLU A 301 -5.04 -26.69 3.41
CA GLU A 301 -5.75 -26.43 2.14
C GLU A 301 -5.61 -24.95 1.78
N GLN A 302 -5.14 -24.65 0.57
CA GLN A 302 -4.86 -23.28 0.16
C GLN A 302 -4.96 -23.09 -1.36
N ILE A 303 -5.71 -22.07 -1.79
CA ILE A 303 -5.76 -21.59 -3.18
C ILE A 303 -5.18 -20.19 -3.22
N ASN A 304 -4.03 -20.01 -3.85
CA ASN A 304 -3.38 -18.72 -4.05
C ASN A 304 -3.70 -18.16 -5.43
N LEU A 305 -4.24 -16.95 -5.49
CA LEU A 305 -4.53 -16.25 -6.74
C LEU A 305 -3.28 -15.53 -7.25
N LEU A 306 -2.80 -15.90 -8.43
CA LEU A 306 -1.69 -15.24 -9.13
C LEU A 306 -2.21 -14.21 -10.13
N SER A 307 -3.28 -14.54 -10.86
CA SER A 307 -3.98 -13.66 -11.82
C SER A 307 -5.47 -14.04 -11.91
N PRO A 308 -6.40 -13.09 -12.18
CA PRO A 308 -6.19 -11.65 -12.36
C PRO A 308 -5.99 -10.93 -11.02
N ARG A 309 -5.30 -9.79 -11.06
CA ARG A 309 -5.04 -8.96 -9.86
C ARG A 309 -5.83 -7.65 -9.82
N ASN A 310 -6.52 -7.29 -10.90
CA ASN A 310 -7.42 -6.13 -10.91
C ASN A 310 -8.83 -6.55 -10.47
N VAL A 311 -9.52 -5.69 -9.73
CA VAL A 311 -10.91 -5.91 -9.29
C VAL A 311 -11.88 -5.83 -10.47
N VAL A 312 -11.69 -4.86 -11.36
CA VAL A 312 -12.56 -4.68 -12.52
C VAL A 312 -12.08 -5.56 -13.65
N LEU A 313 -12.94 -6.48 -14.08
CA LEU A 313 -12.67 -7.42 -15.16
C LEU A 313 -13.67 -7.23 -16.31
N ASN A 314 -13.22 -7.51 -17.53
CA ASN A 314 -14.06 -7.59 -18.71
C ASN A 314 -13.52 -8.61 -19.72
N GLY A 315 -14.40 -9.11 -20.58
CA GLY A 315 -14.07 -10.06 -21.64
C GLY A 315 -13.39 -11.35 -21.13
N THR A 316 -12.58 -11.95 -22.00
CA THR A 316 -11.78 -13.13 -21.67
C THR A 316 -10.60 -12.73 -20.79
N THR A 317 -10.59 -13.17 -19.53
CA THR A 317 -9.57 -12.80 -18.54
C THR A 317 -8.76 -14.03 -18.10
N PRO A 318 -7.42 -14.03 -18.27
CA PRO A 318 -6.57 -15.13 -17.79
C PRO A 318 -6.62 -15.32 -16.28
N ILE A 319 -6.84 -16.55 -15.85
CA ILE A 319 -6.76 -16.97 -14.45
C ILE A 319 -5.54 -17.86 -14.24
N GLU A 320 -4.78 -17.57 -13.19
CA GLU A 320 -3.65 -18.39 -12.75
C GLU A 320 -3.66 -18.50 -11.22
N LEU A 321 -3.48 -19.72 -10.73
CA LEU A 321 -3.59 -20.08 -9.33
C LEU A 321 -2.49 -21.06 -8.93
N ASN A 322 -2.14 -21.08 -7.65
CA ASN A 322 -1.51 -22.25 -7.04
C ASN A 322 -2.48 -22.91 -6.05
N VAL A 323 -2.50 -24.24 -6.01
CA VAL A 323 -3.40 -25.05 -5.17
C VAL A 323 -2.60 -26.05 -4.36
N TYR A 324 -2.80 -26.04 -3.05
CA TYR A 324 -2.22 -26.96 -2.09
C TYR A 324 -3.32 -27.62 -1.26
N ASP A 325 -3.22 -28.93 -1.05
CA ASP A 325 -4.19 -29.73 -0.29
C ASP A 325 -3.43 -30.80 0.50
N GLY A 326 -2.48 -30.38 1.33
CA GLY A 326 -1.79 -31.27 2.25
C GLY A 326 -1.10 -32.45 1.57
N ASN A 327 -0.49 -32.22 0.41
CA ASN A 327 0.11 -33.28 -0.41
C ASN A 327 -0.90 -34.36 -0.89
N LYS A 328 -2.17 -34.03 -1.09
CA LYS A 328 -3.09 -34.93 -1.79
C LYS A 328 -2.86 -34.89 -3.30
N THR A 329 -3.34 -35.94 -3.97
CA THR A 329 -3.42 -35.96 -5.44
C THR A 329 -4.70 -35.26 -5.87
N ILE A 330 -4.58 -34.17 -6.63
CA ILE A 330 -5.72 -33.43 -7.19
C ILE A 330 -6.12 -34.03 -8.53
N VAL A 331 -7.42 -34.25 -8.72
CA VAL A 331 -7.99 -34.81 -9.97
C VAL A 331 -8.82 -33.80 -10.75
N ASN A 332 -9.30 -32.74 -10.09
CA ASN A 332 -10.05 -31.69 -10.77
C ASN A 332 -9.86 -30.33 -10.09
N ILE A 333 -9.74 -29.29 -10.90
CA ILE A 333 -9.80 -27.89 -10.46
C ILE A 333 -10.75 -27.20 -11.42
N THR A 334 -11.83 -26.65 -10.88
CA THR A 334 -12.87 -25.95 -11.66
C THR A 334 -13.11 -24.56 -11.11
N TYR A 335 -13.67 -23.70 -11.94
CA TYR A 335 -14.24 -22.43 -11.50
C TYR A 335 -15.71 -22.32 -11.92
N LYS A 336 -16.48 -21.52 -11.21
CA LYS A 336 -17.80 -21.03 -11.65
C LYS A 336 -17.94 -19.54 -11.37
N ILE A 337 -18.74 -18.87 -12.19
CA ILE A 337 -19.19 -17.50 -11.97
C ILE A 337 -20.55 -17.57 -11.30
N ASP A 338 -20.69 -17.00 -10.11
CA ASP A 338 -21.89 -17.02 -9.27
C ASP A 338 -22.48 -18.45 -9.14
N ASN A 339 -23.74 -18.62 -9.58
CA ASN A 339 -24.45 -19.90 -9.63
C ASN A 339 -24.43 -20.53 -11.03
N GLY A 340 -23.48 -20.12 -11.86
CA GLY A 340 -23.27 -20.62 -13.22
C GLY A 340 -22.67 -22.03 -13.26
N LYS A 341 -22.36 -22.47 -14.50
CA LYS A 341 -21.77 -23.78 -14.76
C LYS A 341 -20.32 -23.85 -14.26
N LEU A 342 -19.87 -25.07 -14.00
CA LEU A 342 -18.47 -25.36 -13.71
C LEU A 342 -17.67 -25.40 -15.01
N HIS A 343 -16.48 -24.82 -14.97
CA HIS A 343 -15.52 -24.77 -16.05
C HIS A 343 -14.18 -25.34 -15.55
N PRO A 344 -13.56 -26.31 -16.27
CA PRO A 344 -12.29 -26.88 -15.86
C PRO A 344 -11.14 -25.90 -16.05
N LEU A 345 -10.13 -26.01 -15.19
CA LEU A 345 -8.83 -25.38 -15.35
C LEU A 345 -7.78 -26.45 -15.65
N ASN A 346 -6.83 -26.12 -16.52
CA ASN A 346 -5.66 -26.96 -16.73
C ASN A 346 -4.73 -26.81 -15.54
N PHE A 347 -4.12 -27.89 -15.06
CA PHE A 347 -3.20 -27.80 -13.93
C PHE A 347 -2.01 -28.75 -14.08
N THR A 348 -0.90 -28.36 -13.46
CA THR A 348 0.38 -29.09 -13.49
C THR A 348 0.90 -29.27 -12.06
N LEU A 349 1.38 -30.47 -11.76
CA LEU A 349 1.98 -30.80 -10.47
C LEU A 349 3.40 -30.24 -10.37
N ILE A 350 3.68 -29.51 -9.30
CA ILE A 350 5.03 -29.10 -8.91
C ILE A 350 5.38 -29.86 -7.63
N ASN A 351 6.44 -30.68 -7.66
CA ASN A 351 6.76 -31.61 -6.58
C ASN A 351 8.21 -31.48 -6.13
N THR A 352 8.43 -31.10 -4.87
CA THR A 352 9.76 -30.98 -4.23
C THR A 352 10.12 -32.21 -3.37
N THR A 353 9.43 -33.34 -3.57
CA THR A 353 9.46 -34.61 -2.80
C THR A 353 8.81 -34.59 -1.42
N LYS A 354 8.84 -33.47 -0.69
CA LYS A 354 8.27 -33.33 0.66
C LYS A 354 7.04 -32.42 0.74
N ILE A 355 6.93 -31.49 -0.20
CA ILE A 355 5.76 -30.67 -0.40
C ILE A 355 5.48 -30.56 -1.90
N TRP A 356 4.20 -30.61 -2.28
CA TRP A 356 3.81 -30.38 -3.66
C TRP A 356 2.52 -29.59 -3.76
N TRP A 357 2.42 -28.84 -4.84
CA TRP A 357 1.24 -28.03 -5.16
C TRP A 357 0.97 -28.13 -6.65
N TYR A 358 -0.17 -27.58 -7.06
CA TYR A 358 -0.59 -27.56 -8.44
C TYR A 358 -0.66 -26.12 -8.94
N ASN A 359 -0.01 -25.83 -10.06
CA ASN A 359 -0.20 -24.58 -10.79
C ASN A 359 -1.36 -24.77 -11.76
N ALA A 360 -2.44 -24.01 -11.59
CA ALA A 360 -3.65 -24.09 -12.41
C ALA A 360 -3.83 -22.83 -13.25
N LYS A 361 -4.20 -23.00 -14.52
CA LYS A 361 -4.33 -21.96 -15.54
C LYS A 361 -5.58 -22.15 -16.40
N GLY A 362 -6.15 -21.05 -16.86
CA GLY A 362 -7.25 -21.03 -17.82
C GLY A 362 -7.70 -19.61 -18.13
N ASN A 363 -8.92 -19.48 -18.65
CA ASN A 363 -9.54 -18.19 -18.92
C ASN A 363 -10.93 -18.13 -18.27
N ILE A 364 -11.24 -16.99 -17.66
CA ILE A 364 -12.57 -16.63 -17.21
C ILE A 364 -13.27 -15.94 -18.38
N GLU A 365 -14.39 -16.52 -18.84
CA GLU A 365 -15.18 -15.95 -19.92
C GLU A 365 -16.29 -15.02 -19.38
N ILE A 366 -16.06 -13.71 -19.44
CA ILE A 366 -17.05 -12.70 -19.04
C ILE A 366 -17.86 -12.28 -20.26
N THR A 367 -19.02 -12.92 -20.43
CA THR A 367 -19.93 -12.61 -21.55
C THR A 367 -20.52 -11.20 -21.44
N PRO A 368 -20.97 -10.57 -22.56
CA PRO A 368 -21.59 -9.25 -22.51
C PRO A 368 -22.79 -9.13 -21.56
N LYS A 369 -23.53 -10.22 -21.32
CA LYS A 369 -24.66 -10.26 -20.37
C LYS A 369 -24.22 -10.11 -18.90
N LEU A 370 -22.97 -10.45 -18.59
CA LEU A 370 -22.39 -10.34 -17.25
C LEU A 370 -21.73 -8.98 -16.99
N LEU A 371 -21.61 -8.11 -18.01
CA LEU A 371 -21.06 -6.76 -17.85
C LEU A 371 -22.15 -5.80 -17.36
N ASP A 372 -22.50 -5.91 -16.08
CA ASP A 372 -23.64 -5.21 -15.48
C ASP A 372 -23.27 -4.19 -14.39
N ASP A 373 -21.97 -3.85 -14.26
CA ASP A 373 -21.42 -2.95 -13.25
C ASP A 373 -21.59 -3.44 -11.80
N ARG A 374 -21.90 -4.72 -11.58
CA ARG A 374 -22.05 -5.31 -10.24
C ARG A 374 -20.89 -6.22 -9.87
N LYS A 375 -20.91 -6.60 -8.59
CA LYS A 375 -20.00 -7.59 -8.01
C LYS A 375 -20.45 -9.00 -8.38
N HIS A 376 -19.50 -9.81 -8.84
CA HIS A 376 -19.66 -11.23 -9.15
C HIS A 376 -18.68 -12.07 -8.35
N ASN A 377 -19.07 -13.31 -8.08
CA ASN A 377 -18.26 -14.29 -7.39
C ASN A 377 -17.60 -15.23 -8.40
N ILE A 378 -16.29 -15.44 -8.26
CA ILE A 378 -15.57 -16.51 -8.94
C ILE A 378 -15.16 -17.52 -7.89
N THR A 379 -15.84 -18.67 -7.87
CA THR A 379 -15.56 -19.75 -6.91
C THR A 379 -14.70 -20.82 -7.57
N ILE A 380 -13.51 -21.04 -7.03
CA ILE A 380 -12.62 -22.14 -7.40
C ILE A 380 -12.94 -23.34 -6.52
N ILE A 381 -13.17 -24.50 -7.13
CA ILE A 381 -13.47 -25.76 -6.46
C ILE A 381 -12.39 -26.77 -6.83
N VAL A 382 -11.80 -27.37 -5.81
CA VAL A 382 -10.74 -28.36 -5.93
C VAL A 382 -11.28 -29.71 -5.47
N THR A 383 -10.98 -30.76 -6.22
CA THR A 383 -11.37 -32.13 -5.89
C THR A 383 -10.13 -33.01 -5.88
N ALA A 384 -9.89 -33.66 -4.74
CA ALA A 384 -8.82 -34.64 -4.58
C ALA A 384 -9.28 -36.04 -5.01
N LYS A 385 -8.31 -36.92 -5.26
CA LYS A 385 -8.53 -38.31 -5.72
C LYS A 385 -9.34 -39.15 -4.72
N ASP A 386 -9.27 -38.83 -3.44
CA ASP A 386 -10.04 -39.48 -2.37
C ASP A 386 -11.51 -38.99 -2.29
N GLY A 387 -11.90 -38.05 -3.17
CA GLY A 387 -13.23 -37.47 -3.21
C GLY A 387 -13.42 -36.25 -2.31
N SER A 388 -12.42 -35.87 -1.50
CA SER A 388 -12.50 -34.65 -0.69
C SER A 388 -12.49 -33.40 -1.58
N THR A 389 -13.20 -32.35 -1.13
CA THR A 389 -13.30 -31.09 -1.87
C THR A 389 -13.17 -29.90 -0.94
N PHE A 390 -12.51 -28.84 -1.44
CA PHE A 390 -12.48 -27.54 -0.80
C PHE A 390 -12.57 -26.45 -1.86
N ASN A 391 -12.92 -25.24 -1.44
CA ASN A 391 -13.12 -24.13 -2.38
C ASN A 391 -12.66 -22.79 -1.81
N ARG A 392 -12.43 -21.83 -2.71
CA ARG A 392 -12.20 -20.43 -2.38
C ARG A 392 -12.96 -19.55 -3.35
N THR A 393 -13.66 -18.54 -2.84
CA THR A 393 -14.37 -17.55 -3.64
C THR A 393 -13.59 -16.24 -3.69
N PHE A 394 -13.48 -15.67 -4.87
CA PHE A 394 -12.92 -14.34 -5.15
C PHE A 394 -14.03 -13.42 -5.65
N HIS A 395 -13.92 -12.13 -5.34
CA HIS A 395 -14.93 -11.13 -5.70
C HIS A 395 -14.37 -10.15 -6.72
N TYR A 396 -15.12 -9.89 -7.79
CA TYR A 396 -14.73 -8.98 -8.87
C TYR A 396 -15.91 -8.11 -9.30
N LYS A 397 -15.62 -6.96 -9.89
CA LYS A 397 -16.63 -6.13 -10.56
C LYS A 397 -16.54 -6.37 -12.06
N PHE A 398 -17.65 -6.72 -12.71
CA PHE A 398 -17.67 -6.91 -14.16
C PHE A 398 -18.16 -5.63 -14.84
N SER A 399 -17.27 -4.94 -15.55
CA SER A 399 -17.55 -3.62 -16.11
C SER A 399 -16.67 -3.29 -17.31
N ASN A 400 -17.23 -2.56 -18.27
CA ASN A 400 -16.47 -1.93 -19.35
C ASN A 400 -15.70 -0.68 -18.88
N ASN A 401 -16.06 -0.10 -17.73
CA ASN A 401 -15.35 1.03 -17.16
C ASN A 401 -14.33 0.54 -16.11
N PRO A 402 -13.01 0.64 -16.37
CA PRO A 402 -11.99 0.16 -15.45
C PRO A 402 -11.82 1.06 -14.20
N ILE A 403 -12.47 2.22 -14.15
CA ILE A 403 -12.34 3.21 -13.08
C ILE A 403 -13.41 2.98 -12.02
N MET A 404 -12.99 2.83 -10.77
CA MET A 404 -13.88 2.74 -9.60
C MET A 404 -13.97 4.07 -8.87
N LYS A 405 -15.14 4.38 -8.30
CA LYS A 405 -15.30 5.53 -7.41
C LYS A 405 -14.69 5.24 -6.04
N ILE A 406 -14.06 6.22 -5.42
CA ILE A 406 -13.49 6.11 -4.07
C ILE A 406 -14.53 5.62 -3.06
N SER A 407 -15.77 6.12 -3.13
CA SER A 407 -16.87 5.68 -2.25
C SER A 407 -17.17 4.18 -2.33
N GLU A 408 -16.98 3.55 -3.50
CA GLU A 408 -17.16 2.11 -3.68
C GLU A 408 -16.10 1.30 -2.93
N ILE A 409 -14.90 1.86 -2.75
CA ILE A 409 -13.75 1.19 -2.13
C ILE A 409 -13.73 1.45 -0.63
N THR A 410 -14.14 2.64 -0.19
CA THR A 410 -14.22 2.97 1.24
C THR A 410 -15.41 2.32 1.93
N ASN A 411 -16.34 1.70 1.20
CA ASN A 411 -17.37 0.81 1.75
C ASN A 411 -16.73 -0.42 2.43
N ASP A 412 -17.17 -0.79 3.64
CA ASP A 412 -16.56 -1.88 4.42
C ASP A 412 -16.63 -3.25 3.74
N THR A 413 -17.78 -3.58 3.14
CA THR A 413 -17.97 -4.85 2.44
C THR A 413 -17.03 -4.95 1.23
N ASN A 414 -17.07 -3.96 0.35
CA ASN A 414 -16.22 -3.95 -0.84
C ASN A 414 -14.73 -3.90 -0.49
N PHE A 415 -14.35 -3.11 0.53
CA PHE A 415 -12.96 -3.05 0.99
C PHE A 415 -12.45 -4.44 1.42
N LYS A 416 -13.26 -5.18 2.18
CA LYS A 416 -12.93 -6.54 2.61
C LYS A 416 -12.84 -7.50 1.43
N ASP A 417 -13.82 -7.45 0.53
CA ASP A 417 -13.95 -8.37 -0.60
C ASP A 417 -12.83 -8.19 -1.63
N TYR A 418 -12.34 -6.96 -1.80
CA TYR A 418 -11.31 -6.60 -2.77
C TYR A 418 -9.92 -6.42 -2.16
N TYR A 419 -9.74 -6.70 -0.87
CA TYR A 419 -8.48 -6.51 -0.16
C TYR A 419 -7.33 -7.26 -0.85
N GLY A 420 -6.22 -6.56 -1.09
CA GLY A 420 -5.03 -7.10 -1.75
C GLY A 420 -5.09 -7.12 -3.28
N LEU A 421 -6.26 -6.84 -3.89
CA LEU A 421 -6.42 -6.63 -5.32
C LEU A 421 -6.17 -5.16 -5.70
N PHE A 422 -6.04 -4.91 -6.99
CA PHE A 422 -5.76 -3.60 -7.55
C PHE A 422 -7.01 -2.97 -8.16
N ILE A 423 -7.08 -1.66 -8.03
CA ILE A 423 -8.11 -0.84 -8.64
C ILE A 423 -7.49 0.35 -9.34
N THR A 424 -8.23 0.95 -10.28
CA THR A 424 -7.86 2.24 -10.86
C THR A 424 -8.86 3.29 -10.40
N ILE A 425 -8.36 4.42 -9.90
CA ILE A 425 -9.15 5.60 -9.53
C ILE A 425 -8.77 6.78 -10.41
N ASN A 426 -9.71 7.71 -10.60
CA ASN A 426 -9.46 8.99 -11.23
C ASN A 426 -9.81 10.09 -10.23
N GLY A 427 -8.82 10.86 -9.79
CA GLY A 427 -9.02 11.83 -8.72
C GLY A 427 -8.03 12.99 -8.76
N THR A 428 -8.12 13.84 -7.74
CA THR A 428 -7.28 15.02 -7.54
C THR A 428 -6.54 14.91 -6.22
N ILE A 429 -5.26 15.22 -6.22
CA ILE A 429 -4.41 15.21 -5.01
C ILE A 429 -4.79 16.37 -4.10
N LEU A 430 -5.22 16.07 -2.87
CA LEU A 430 -5.59 17.04 -1.84
C LEU A 430 -4.44 17.37 -0.89
N SER A 431 -3.54 16.42 -0.64
CA SER A 431 -2.37 16.65 0.22
C SER A 431 -1.22 15.76 -0.18
N VAL A 432 -0.01 16.28 -0.07
CA VAL A 432 1.25 15.57 -0.28
C VAL A 432 2.06 15.68 1.00
N LYS A 433 2.49 14.55 1.55
CA LYS A 433 3.33 14.47 2.77
C LYS A 433 4.51 13.54 2.54
N TYR A 434 5.51 13.65 3.41
CA TYR A 434 6.72 12.82 3.40
C TYR A 434 7.37 12.73 2.02
N TYR A 435 7.60 13.87 1.38
CA TYR A 435 8.25 13.95 0.06
C TYR A 435 7.50 13.19 -1.06
N GLY A 436 6.16 13.13 -0.98
CA GLY A 436 5.34 12.44 -1.98
C GLY A 436 4.93 11.01 -1.61
N ASN A 437 5.50 10.47 -0.55
CA ASN A 437 5.24 9.08 -0.15
C ASN A 437 3.87 8.86 0.49
N LEU A 438 3.19 9.93 0.93
CA LEU A 438 1.84 9.86 1.47
C LEU A 438 0.95 10.90 0.82
N LEU A 439 -0.06 10.44 0.08
CA LEU A 439 -1.02 11.30 -0.60
C LEU A 439 -2.41 11.13 0.00
N LYS A 440 -3.24 12.17 -0.17
CA LYS A 440 -4.70 12.07 -0.02
C LYS A 440 -5.32 12.45 -1.34
N ILE A 441 -6.20 11.60 -1.88
CA ILE A 441 -6.86 11.82 -3.18
C ILE A 441 -8.37 11.84 -2.99
N THR A 442 -9.06 12.69 -3.78
CA THR A 442 -10.52 12.71 -3.90
C THR A 442 -10.98 12.60 -5.35
N ASP A 443 -12.13 12.00 -5.58
CA ASP A 443 -12.85 11.99 -6.86
C ASP A 443 -14.22 12.68 -6.75
N GLY A 444 -14.49 13.38 -5.64
CA GLY A 444 -15.77 13.97 -5.29
C GLY A 444 -16.77 13.02 -4.62
N SER A 445 -16.59 11.70 -4.73
CA SER A 445 -17.43 10.70 -4.03
C SER A 445 -16.91 10.38 -2.62
N GLY A 446 -15.63 10.59 -2.38
CA GLY A 446 -14.96 10.33 -1.12
C GLY A 446 -13.48 10.65 -1.18
N ASN A 447 -12.75 10.30 -0.12
CA ASN A 447 -11.31 10.52 -0.02
C ASN A 447 -10.62 9.22 0.38
N ILE A 448 -9.41 8.99 -0.14
CA ILE A 448 -8.58 7.83 0.23
C ILE A 448 -7.11 8.23 0.39
N THR A 449 -6.44 7.57 1.33
CA THR A 449 -4.99 7.68 1.53
C THR A 449 -4.28 6.84 0.47
N ILE A 450 -3.16 7.33 -0.05
CA ILE A 450 -2.26 6.57 -0.92
C ILE A 450 -0.89 6.47 -0.26
N TRP A 451 -0.39 5.26 -0.07
CA TRP A 451 1.00 5.00 0.31
C TRP A 451 1.84 4.77 -0.94
N ALA A 452 2.86 5.61 -1.16
CA ALA A 452 3.78 5.52 -2.30
C ALA A 452 5.24 5.28 -1.87
N GLY A 453 5.51 5.09 -0.57
CA GLY A 453 6.86 4.96 -0.03
C GLY A 453 7.68 3.76 -0.51
N ASP A 454 7.03 2.71 -1.03
CA ASP A 454 7.69 1.49 -1.47
C ASP A 454 7.90 1.48 -3.01
N CYS A 455 7.63 2.61 -3.66
CA CYS A 455 7.74 2.74 -5.11
C CYS A 455 8.52 3.99 -5.49
N LYS A 456 9.32 3.85 -6.55
CA LYS A 456 9.94 5.00 -7.20
C LYS A 456 8.88 5.76 -8.00
N HIS A 457 8.61 7.00 -7.61
CA HIS A 457 7.62 7.88 -8.23
C HIS A 457 8.20 9.29 -8.52
N GLY A 458 7.51 10.04 -9.38
CA GLY A 458 7.83 11.46 -9.63
C GLY A 458 7.30 12.37 -8.51
N ASN A 459 7.56 13.67 -8.62
CA ASN A 459 7.03 14.65 -7.66
C ASN A 459 5.52 14.79 -7.79
N PHE A 460 4.83 14.71 -6.66
CA PHE A 460 3.40 14.96 -6.57
C PHE A 460 3.13 16.37 -6.03
N GLU A 461 2.10 17.00 -6.59
CA GLU A 461 1.67 18.34 -6.17
C GLU A 461 0.18 18.34 -5.85
N VAL A 462 -0.20 19.13 -4.84
CA VAL A 462 -1.61 19.37 -4.52
C VAL A 462 -2.28 20.03 -5.73
N GLY A 463 -3.44 19.51 -6.13
CA GLY A 463 -4.19 19.98 -7.31
C GLY A 463 -3.98 19.12 -8.55
N GLN A 464 -2.96 18.28 -8.61
CA GLN A 464 -2.76 17.38 -9.75
C GLN A 464 -3.94 16.41 -9.92
N LYS A 465 -4.44 16.31 -11.14
CA LYS A 465 -5.41 15.28 -11.56
C LYS A 465 -4.64 14.04 -11.99
N VAL A 466 -4.98 12.92 -11.37
CA VAL A 466 -4.28 11.65 -11.56
C VAL A 466 -5.25 10.52 -11.88
N LEU A 467 -4.84 9.68 -12.84
CA LEU A 467 -5.33 8.31 -12.95
C LEU A 467 -4.32 7.43 -12.23
N LEU A 468 -4.75 6.75 -11.18
CA LEU A 468 -3.87 5.98 -10.30
C LEU A 468 -4.38 4.56 -10.15
N ARG A 469 -3.50 3.58 -10.40
CA ARG A 469 -3.73 2.18 -10.09
C ARG A 469 -3.03 1.80 -8.79
N GLY A 470 -3.79 1.32 -7.80
CA GLY A 470 -3.27 1.04 -6.47
C GLY A 470 -3.84 -0.25 -5.90
N GLN A 471 -3.07 -0.90 -5.04
CA GLN A 471 -3.48 -2.09 -4.30
C GLN A 471 -4.30 -1.70 -3.08
N ILE A 472 -5.48 -2.28 -2.91
CA ILE A 472 -6.31 -2.05 -1.73
C ILE A 472 -5.65 -2.70 -0.51
N THR A 473 -5.34 -1.89 0.50
CA THR A 473 -4.75 -2.36 1.74
C THR A 473 -5.13 -1.47 2.92
N GLN A 474 -4.63 -1.79 4.11
CA GLN A 474 -4.75 -0.92 5.26
C GLN A 474 -3.41 -0.75 5.98
N TYR A 475 -3.32 0.32 6.75
CA TYR A 475 -2.30 0.48 7.76
C TYR A 475 -2.92 0.96 9.07
N LYS A 476 -2.77 0.16 10.14
CA LYS A 476 -3.33 0.43 11.48
C LYS A 476 -4.82 0.80 11.45
N GLY A 477 -5.59 0.07 10.63
CA GLY A 477 -7.04 0.29 10.45
C GLY A 477 -7.43 1.42 9.50
N THR A 478 -6.47 2.21 8.98
CA THR A 478 -6.74 3.19 7.93
C THR A 478 -6.78 2.51 6.58
N LYS A 479 -7.90 2.62 5.87
CA LYS A 479 -8.03 2.15 4.47
C LYS A 479 -7.19 3.00 3.54
N GLU A 480 -6.39 2.37 2.72
CA GLU A 480 -5.51 3.06 1.77
C GLU A 480 -5.34 2.27 0.47
N LEU A 481 -4.76 2.95 -0.52
CA LEU A 481 -4.20 2.29 -1.69
C LEU A 481 -2.69 2.34 -1.64
N LYS A 482 -2.05 1.20 -1.81
CA LYS A 482 -0.60 1.10 -1.93
C LYS A 482 -0.19 1.20 -3.40
N LEU A 483 0.60 2.20 -3.73
CA LEU A 483 1.19 2.39 -5.05
C LEU A 483 2.45 1.52 -5.18
N ILE A 484 2.53 0.73 -6.25
CA ILE A 484 3.58 -0.28 -6.41
C ILE A 484 4.64 0.14 -7.44
N ARG A 485 4.23 0.87 -8.49
CA ARG A 485 5.13 1.33 -9.54
C ARG A 485 4.78 2.77 -9.91
N GLY A 486 5.79 3.60 -10.20
CA GLY A 486 5.54 4.94 -10.74
C GLY A 486 4.73 4.93 -12.04
N SER A 487 4.85 3.87 -12.86
CA SER A 487 4.06 3.69 -14.08
C SER A 487 2.57 3.44 -13.84
N ASP A 488 2.15 3.12 -12.61
CA ASP A 488 0.74 2.99 -12.24
C ASP A 488 0.07 4.37 -12.02
N VAL A 489 0.80 5.48 -12.19
CA VAL A 489 0.26 6.84 -12.07
C VAL A 489 0.41 7.61 -13.39
N LYS A 490 -0.68 8.25 -13.81
CA LYS A 490 -0.69 9.23 -14.89
C LYS A 490 -1.24 10.56 -14.40
N VAL A 491 -0.38 11.56 -14.31
CA VAL A 491 -0.78 12.96 -14.12
C VAL A 491 -1.23 13.51 -15.48
N TYR A 492 -2.42 14.12 -15.54
CA TYR A 492 -2.99 14.59 -16.82
C TYR A 492 -3.62 15.99 -16.76
N GLY A 493 -3.61 16.64 -15.60
CA GLY A 493 -4.15 17.99 -15.44
C GLY A 493 -3.89 18.53 -14.04
N PHE A 494 -4.37 19.74 -13.80
CA PHE A 494 -4.17 20.45 -12.55
C PHE A 494 -5.41 21.29 -12.22
N ILE A 495 -5.84 21.27 -10.97
CA ILE A 495 -6.91 22.10 -10.40
C ILE A 495 -6.29 22.89 -9.25
N PRO A 496 -6.19 24.22 -9.34
CA PRO A 496 -5.78 25.04 -8.21
C PRO A 496 -6.85 24.94 -7.09
N TYR A 497 -6.40 24.68 -5.86
CA TYR A 497 -7.23 24.57 -4.65
C TYR A 497 -8.30 23.47 -4.71
N PRO A 498 -7.91 22.19 -4.81
CA PRO A 498 -8.83 21.07 -5.05
C PRO A 498 -9.72 20.71 -3.86
N ASP A 499 -9.41 21.23 -2.68
CA ASP A 499 -10.19 21.12 -1.45
C ASP A 499 -11.33 22.16 -1.37
N VAL A 500 -11.34 23.14 -2.28
CA VAL A 500 -12.31 24.24 -2.36
C VAL A 500 -13.37 23.95 -3.42
N ALA A 501 -14.59 24.44 -3.20
CA ALA A 501 -15.71 24.21 -4.10
C ALA A 501 -15.41 24.71 -5.54
N PRO A 502 -15.67 23.87 -6.57
CA PRO A 502 -15.24 24.16 -7.94
C PRO A 502 -15.98 25.34 -8.57
N ASP A 503 -17.20 25.62 -8.10
CA ASP A 503 -18.08 26.69 -8.58
C ASP A 503 -17.82 28.06 -7.97
N ILE A 504 -16.85 28.18 -7.05
CA ILE A 504 -16.24 29.48 -6.72
C ILE A 504 -15.50 29.99 -7.95
N LYS A 505 -15.94 31.13 -8.48
CA LYS A 505 -15.39 31.67 -9.74
C LYS A 505 -14.04 32.36 -9.53
N SER A 506 -13.92 33.16 -8.48
CA SER A 506 -12.70 33.92 -8.19
C SER A 506 -11.58 33.04 -7.66
N ILE A 507 -10.40 33.18 -8.28
CA ILE A 507 -9.18 32.53 -7.79
C ILE A 507 -8.75 33.07 -6.43
N LYS A 508 -9.01 34.36 -6.15
CA LYS A 508 -8.71 34.98 -4.85
C LYS A 508 -9.59 34.40 -3.74
N ILE A 509 -10.90 34.29 -3.98
CA ILE A 509 -11.80 33.64 -3.03
C ILE A 509 -11.39 32.18 -2.82
N LYS A 510 -11.02 31.46 -3.89
CA LYS A 510 -10.50 30.09 -3.76
C LYS A 510 -9.27 30.02 -2.86
N GLU A 511 -8.30 30.91 -3.06
CA GLU A 511 -7.10 30.98 -2.24
C GLU A 511 -7.42 31.28 -0.77
N ILE A 512 -8.32 32.24 -0.50
CA ILE A 512 -8.74 32.62 0.85
C ILE A 512 -9.43 31.43 1.55
N VAL A 513 -10.37 30.76 0.88
CA VAL A 513 -11.06 29.57 1.42
C VAL A 513 -10.07 28.42 1.65
N HIS A 514 -9.11 28.24 0.74
CA HIS A 514 -8.07 27.21 0.88
C HIS A 514 -7.18 27.46 2.10
N LYS A 515 -6.75 28.70 2.33
CA LYS A 515 -5.87 29.05 3.45
C LYS A 515 -6.59 29.10 4.79
N ALA A 516 -7.85 29.53 4.78
CA ALA A 516 -8.61 29.69 6.02
C ALA A 516 -9.09 28.35 6.60
N LYS A 517 -9.13 28.30 7.93
CA LYS A 517 -9.78 27.22 8.68
C LYS A 517 -11.29 27.40 8.67
N LEU A 518 -12.02 26.41 8.17
CA LEU A 518 -13.47 26.44 8.16
C LEU A 518 -14.02 25.89 9.48
N ILE A 519 -14.74 26.69 10.27
CA ILE A 519 -15.23 26.31 11.59
C ILE A 519 -16.75 26.41 11.64
N VAL A 520 -17.38 25.32 12.04
CA VAL A 520 -18.84 25.15 12.14
C VAL A 520 -19.19 24.72 13.56
N GLY A 521 -20.34 25.16 14.06
CA GLY A 521 -20.82 24.73 15.38
C GLY A 521 -21.90 23.66 15.36
N SER A 522 -22.52 23.41 14.21
CA SER A 522 -23.60 22.42 14.08
C SER A 522 -23.36 21.46 12.90
N LYS A 523 -23.84 20.22 13.04
CA LYS A 523 -23.84 19.24 11.92
C LYS A 523 -24.78 19.66 10.79
N ILE A 524 -25.80 20.46 11.09
CA ILE A 524 -26.78 20.94 10.11
C ILE A 524 -26.09 21.93 9.16
N ASP A 525 -25.42 22.95 9.69
CA ASP A 525 -24.68 23.92 8.88
C ASP A 525 -23.49 23.28 8.18
N ALA A 526 -22.86 22.27 8.80
CA ALA A 526 -21.81 21.50 8.16
C ALA A 526 -22.31 20.80 6.88
N ASN A 527 -23.49 20.18 6.94
CA ASN A 527 -24.06 19.42 5.84
C ASN A 527 -24.75 20.28 4.79
N LEU A 528 -25.42 21.36 5.20
CA LEU A 528 -26.18 22.23 4.30
C LEU A 528 -25.35 23.33 3.65
N SER A 529 -24.25 23.76 4.28
CA SER A 529 -23.52 24.97 3.87
C SER A 529 -22.00 24.75 3.81
N ALA A 530 -21.36 24.29 4.87
CA ALA A 530 -19.89 24.28 4.94
C ALA A 530 -19.23 23.38 3.90
N LYS A 531 -19.81 22.20 3.65
CA LYS A 531 -19.35 21.26 2.62
C LYS A 531 -19.44 21.83 1.20
N ASP A 532 -20.28 22.84 0.99
CA ASP A 532 -20.41 23.52 -0.31
C ASP A 532 -19.35 24.59 -0.53
N LEU A 533 -18.49 24.84 0.47
CA LEU A 533 -17.38 25.78 0.40
C LEU A 533 -16.02 25.06 0.35
N LYS A 534 -15.80 24.08 1.25
CA LYS A 534 -14.55 23.34 1.37
C LYS A 534 -14.77 21.93 1.91
N THR A 535 -13.95 20.98 1.47
CA THR A 535 -14.03 19.56 1.88
C THR A 535 -13.65 19.28 3.34
N THR A 536 -12.95 20.20 4.01
CA THR A 536 -12.49 20.06 5.39
C THR A 536 -13.03 21.17 6.28
N PHE A 537 -13.51 20.82 7.47
CA PHE A 537 -13.96 21.77 8.48
C PHE A 537 -13.71 21.22 9.89
N VAL A 538 -13.71 22.11 10.88
CA VAL A 538 -13.71 21.79 12.30
C VAL A 538 -15.11 21.96 12.84
N LEU A 539 -15.70 20.88 13.36
CA LEU A 539 -16.94 20.94 14.13
C LEU A 539 -16.59 21.12 15.60
N THR A 540 -17.08 22.19 16.22
CA THR A 540 -16.83 22.49 17.64
C THR A 540 -18.12 22.82 18.38
N ASN A 541 -18.25 22.32 19.60
CA ASN A 541 -19.26 22.74 20.55
C ASN A 541 -18.68 23.64 21.66
N LYS A 542 -17.42 24.07 21.52
CA LYS A 542 -16.70 24.90 22.49
C LYS A 542 -16.32 26.26 21.89
N PRO A 543 -16.30 27.33 22.70
CA PRO A 543 -15.92 28.67 22.28
C PRO A 543 -14.38 28.83 22.28
N LEU A 544 -13.72 28.23 21.30
CA LEU A 544 -12.27 28.27 21.12
C LEU A 544 -11.76 29.68 20.77
N ASP A 545 -10.49 29.95 21.05
CA ASP A 545 -9.80 31.15 20.58
C ASP A 545 -9.45 31.06 19.10
N ILE A 546 -9.40 32.23 18.44
CA ILE A 546 -8.95 32.35 17.05
C ILE A 546 -7.44 32.57 17.04
N GLU A 547 -6.73 31.62 16.44
CA GLU A 547 -5.25 31.54 16.37
C GLU A 547 -4.73 31.51 14.92
N GLU A 548 -5.63 31.56 13.93
CA GLU A 548 -5.33 31.52 12.51
C GLU A 548 -6.49 32.13 11.70
N ASP A 549 -6.25 32.45 10.42
CA ASP A 549 -7.30 32.93 9.52
C ASP A 549 -8.41 31.89 9.41
N CYS A 550 -9.67 32.31 9.58
CA CYS A 550 -10.79 31.38 9.60
C CYS A 550 -12.06 31.92 8.96
N ILE A 551 -12.90 30.98 8.53
CA ILE A 551 -14.26 31.23 8.07
C ILE A 551 -15.20 30.58 9.08
N LEU A 552 -16.03 31.40 9.73
CA LEU A 552 -17.04 30.96 10.68
C LEU A 552 -18.36 30.79 9.95
N ILE A 553 -18.96 29.61 10.05
CA ILE A 553 -20.28 29.33 9.47
C ILE A 553 -21.30 29.12 10.60
N GLY A 554 -22.45 29.78 10.43
CA GLY A 554 -23.62 29.71 11.32
C GLY A 554 -23.64 30.82 12.37
N GLY A 555 -24.85 31.27 12.73
CA GLY A 555 -25.05 32.31 13.74
C GLY A 555 -24.68 31.89 15.17
N PRO A 556 -24.75 32.81 16.15
CA PRO A 556 -24.28 32.60 17.53
C PRO A 556 -25.03 31.50 18.31
N VAL A 557 -26.22 31.12 17.87
CA VAL A 557 -26.95 29.97 18.44
C VAL A 557 -26.30 28.65 18.04
N ALA A 558 -25.88 28.55 16.77
CA ALA A 558 -25.31 27.35 16.21
C ALA A 558 -23.79 27.27 16.43
N ASN A 559 -23.08 28.39 16.40
CA ASN A 559 -21.62 28.47 16.46
C ASN A 559 -21.14 29.19 17.73
N PRO A 560 -20.56 28.46 18.71
CA PRO A 560 -20.14 29.05 19.99
C PRO A 560 -18.97 30.03 19.87
N ILE A 561 -18.16 29.94 18.80
CA ILE A 561 -17.10 30.92 18.53
C ILE A 561 -17.71 32.23 18.02
N VAL A 562 -18.71 32.14 17.15
CA VAL A 562 -19.47 33.33 16.72
C VAL A 562 -20.14 34.00 17.92
N LYS A 563 -20.71 33.22 18.85
CA LYS A 563 -21.26 33.76 20.11
C LYS A 563 -20.21 34.49 20.94
N LYS A 564 -19.01 33.92 21.08
CA LYS A 564 -17.91 34.51 21.85
C LYS A 564 -17.44 35.85 21.28
N TYR A 565 -17.38 35.98 19.95
CA TYR A 565 -16.85 37.16 19.28
C TYR A 565 -17.91 38.05 18.62
N LEU A 566 -19.19 37.82 18.90
CA LEU A 566 -20.32 38.50 18.23
C LEU A 566 -20.21 40.02 18.28
N GLU A 567 -19.72 40.56 19.40
CA GLU A 567 -19.57 42.00 19.64
C GLU A 567 -18.50 42.67 18.76
N ILE A 568 -17.62 41.90 18.12
CA ILE A 568 -16.55 42.40 17.25
C ILE A 568 -17.04 42.54 15.80
N PHE A 569 -18.10 41.83 15.42
CA PHE A 569 -18.64 41.88 14.07
C PHE A 569 -19.51 43.14 13.88
N PRO A 570 -19.38 43.85 12.74
CA PRO A 570 -20.23 44.98 12.39
C PRO A 570 -21.74 44.68 12.47
N VAL A 571 -22.15 43.46 12.15
CA VAL A 571 -23.54 43.00 12.20
C VAL A 571 -23.73 41.93 13.27
N LYS A 572 -24.61 42.22 14.24
CA LYS A 572 -25.01 41.26 15.26
C LYS A 572 -26.11 40.36 14.73
N VAL A 573 -25.73 39.20 14.19
CA VAL A 573 -26.69 38.19 13.75
C VAL A 573 -27.45 37.60 14.94
N THR A 574 -28.77 37.60 14.88
CA THR A 574 -29.68 36.93 15.83
C THR A 574 -30.68 36.06 15.06
N ASN A 575 -31.56 35.35 15.76
CA ASN A 575 -32.63 34.59 15.11
C ASN A 575 -33.69 35.49 14.44
N GLU A 576 -33.63 36.81 14.70
CA GLU A 576 -34.56 37.82 14.19
C GLU A 576 -33.90 38.77 13.18
N TYR A 577 -32.59 39.03 13.29
CA TYR A 577 -31.83 39.92 12.39
C TYR A 577 -30.67 39.17 11.72
N PRO A 578 -30.48 39.22 10.39
CA PRO A 578 -31.10 40.12 9.40
C PRO A 578 -32.52 39.73 8.91
N GLY A 579 -33.10 38.66 9.45
CA GLY A 579 -34.48 38.25 9.18
C GLY A 579 -34.59 36.85 8.60
N LYS A 580 -35.83 36.38 8.45
CA LYS A 580 -36.14 35.04 7.94
C LYS A 580 -35.48 34.81 6.58
N HIS A 581 -34.78 33.69 6.44
CA HIS A 581 -34.00 33.28 5.27
C HIS A 581 -32.91 34.27 4.83
N ARG A 582 -32.53 35.20 5.71
CA ARG A 582 -31.51 36.22 5.41
C ARG A 582 -30.23 35.96 6.16
N GLY A 583 -29.13 36.27 5.50
CA GLY A 583 -27.78 36.14 6.03
C GLY A 583 -26.94 37.38 5.80
N VAL A 584 -25.77 37.37 6.38
CA VAL A 584 -24.72 38.37 6.24
C VAL A 584 -23.41 37.69 5.90
N ILE A 585 -22.63 38.36 5.06
CA ILE A 585 -21.22 38.08 4.79
C ILE A 585 -20.46 39.29 5.29
N GLU A 586 -19.59 39.11 6.26
CA GLU A 586 -18.79 40.21 6.81
C GLU A 586 -17.41 39.72 7.21
N VAL A 587 -16.45 40.64 7.22
CA VAL A 587 -15.04 40.33 7.49
C VAL A 587 -14.54 41.28 8.57
N THR A 588 -13.78 40.73 9.51
CA THR A 588 -13.11 41.51 10.56
C THR A 588 -11.75 40.90 10.91
N LYS A 589 -11.00 41.57 11.78
CA LYS A 589 -9.75 41.03 12.35
C LYS A 589 -9.93 40.70 13.83
N ILE A 590 -9.59 39.48 14.20
CA ILE A 590 -9.61 39.01 15.59
C ILE A 590 -8.25 38.42 15.90
N ASN A 591 -7.60 38.90 16.95
CA ASN A 591 -6.24 38.47 17.34
C ASN A 591 -5.20 38.58 16.21
N GLY A 592 -5.36 39.54 15.29
CA GLY A 592 -4.46 39.71 14.15
C GLY A 592 -4.77 38.83 12.92
N HIS A 593 -5.76 37.95 13.01
CA HIS A 593 -6.16 37.05 11.93
C HIS A 593 -7.42 37.53 11.21
N THR A 594 -7.52 37.24 9.91
CA THR A 594 -8.69 37.55 9.10
C THR A 594 -9.81 36.55 9.42
N VAL A 595 -10.98 37.06 9.79
CA VAL A 595 -12.16 36.26 10.15
C VAL A 595 -13.33 36.64 9.27
N ILE A 596 -13.80 35.68 8.47
CA ILE A 596 -14.97 35.83 7.60
C ILE A 596 -16.15 35.16 8.30
N LEU A 597 -17.24 35.91 8.53
CA LEU A 597 -18.48 35.38 9.06
C LEU A 597 -19.50 35.19 7.94
N LEU A 598 -19.98 33.94 7.81
CA LEU A 598 -21.07 33.54 6.92
C LEU A 598 -22.20 33.01 7.79
N ALA A 599 -23.14 33.88 8.16
CA ALA A 599 -24.18 33.56 9.13
C ALA A 599 -25.52 34.18 8.75
N GLY A 600 -26.61 33.55 9.16
CA GLY A 600 -27.95 34.13 9.04
C GLY A 600 -28.82 33.85 10.25
N SER A 601 -30.01 34.44 10.24
CA SER A 601 -31.00 34.25 11.32
C SER A 601 -31.54 32.83 11.40
N ASP A 602 -31.42 32.08 10.32
CA ASP A 602 -31.74 30.67 10.25
C ASP A 602 -30.76 29.93 9.31
N ILE A 603 -30.98 28.63 9.16
CA ILE A 603 -30.16 27.75 8.32
C ILE A 603 -30.17 28.17 6.84
N TRP A 604 -31.28 28.76 6.35
CA TRP A 604 -31.39 29.21 4.96
C TRP A 604 -30.69 30.55 4.74
N GLY A 605 -30.73 31.44 5.73
CA GLY A 605 -29.91 32.65 5.74
C GLY A 605 -28.41 32.34 5.72
N THR A 606 -27.97 31.37 6.52
CA THR A 606 -26.58 30.89 6.51
C THR A 606 -26.22 30.27 5.15
N LYS A 607 -27.13 29.46 4.58
CA LYS A 607 -26.97 28.91 3.22
C LYS A 607 -26.84 30.00 2.15
N ALA A 608 -27.67 31.05 2.24
CA ALA A 608 -27.59 32.20 1.33
C ALA A 608 -26.24 32.91 1.42
N ALA A 609 -25.71 33.11 2.65
CA ALA A 609 -24.40 33.73 2.85
C ALA A 609 -23.29 32.92 2.17
N VAL A 610 -23.28 31.60 2.35
CA VAL A 610 -22.29 30.72 1.72
C VAL A 610 -22.42 30.71 0.19
N GLU A 611 -23.62 30.54 -0.34
CA GLU A 611 -23.81 30.49 -1.80
C GLU A 611 -23.50 31.82 -2.48
N TYR A 612 -23.86 32.95 -1.88
CA TYR A 612 -23.51 34.25 -2.44
C TYR A 612 -22.01 34.55 -2.32
N PHE A 613 -21.36 34.14 -1.22
CA PHE A 613 -19.92 34.30 -1.03
C PHE A 613 -19.10 33.65 -2.16
N LYS A 614 -19.55 32.50 -2.68
CA LYS A 614 -18.91 31.81 -3.81
C LYS A 614 -18.93 32.62 -5.11
N THR A 615 -19.81 33.61 -5.22
CA THR A 615 -19.94 34.49 -6.40
C THR A 615 -19.09 35.74 -6.33
N LEU A 616 -18.46 36.04 -5.19
CA LEU A 616 -17.66 37.24 -5.01
C LEU A 616 -16.33 37.16 -5.79
N GLU A 617 -15.84 38.32 -6.22
CA GLU A 617 -14.51 38.46 -6.81
C GLU A 617 -13.41 38.62 -5.74
N ASP A 618 -13.75 39.22 -4.60
CA ASP A 618 -12.87 39.43 -3.45
C ASP A 618 -13.69 39.49 -2.15
N ILE A 619 -13.03 39.43 -0.98
CA ILE A 619 -13.72 39.57 0.31
C ILE A 619 -14.30 40.99 0.45
N PRO A 620 -15.49 41.15 1.05
CA PRO A 620 -16.14 42.45 1.10
C PRO A 620 -15.51 43.34 2.17
N GLU A 621 -15.38 44.64 1.85
CA GLU A 621 -14.97 45.67 2.82
C GLU A 621 -16.10 46.02 3.81
N GLU A 622 -17.36 45.89 3.37
CA GLU A 622 -18.56 46.19 4.15
C GLU A 622 -19.52 44.99 4.19
N PRO A 623 -20.32 44.81 5.26
CA PRO A 623 -21.25 43.69 5.36
C PRO A 623 -22.21 43.59 4.16
N ILE A 624 -22.28 42.41 3.54
CA ILE A 624 -23.22 42.10 2.47
C ILE A 624 -24.40 41.33 3.06
N PHE A 625 -25.61 41.86 2.89
CA PHE A 625 -26.84 41.17 3.25
C PHE A 625 -27.36 40.36 2.06
N VAL A 626 -27.83 39.16 2.37
CA VAL A 626 -28.32 38.21 1.37
C VAL A 626 -29.59 37.53 1.82
N GLU A 627 -30.36 37.00 0.87
CA GLU A 627 -31.60 36.27 1.13
C GLU A 627 -31.63 34.98 0.28
N TRP A 628 -32.13 33.89 0.87
CA TRP A 628 -32.45 32.68 0.13
C TRP A 628 -33.82 32.81 -0.52
N ARG A 629 -33.86 32.89 -1.86
CA ARG A 629 -35.08 33.08 -2.64
C ARG A 629 -35.09 32.14 -3.85
N ASP A 630 -36.16 31.38 -4.03
CA ASP A 630 -36.38 30.51 -5.20
C ASP A 630 -35.19 29.56 -5.47
N GLY A 631 -34.59 29.01 -4.40
CA GLY A 631 -33.48 28.08 -4.49
C GLY A 631 -32.11 28.70 -4.81
N LYS A 632 -31.96 30.02 -4.76
CA LYS A 632 -30.69 30.74 -4.96
C LYS A 632 -30.47 31.84 -3.93
N ALA A 633 -29.21 32.22 -3.74
CA ALA A 633 -28.86 33.37 -2.92
C ALA A 633 -28.93 34.67 -3.74
N VAL A 634 -29.56 35.71 -3.20
CA VAL A 634 -29.62 37.04 -3.79
C VAL A 634 -29.11 38.09 -2.81
N LYS A 635 -28.36 39.08 -3.30
CA LYS A 635 -27.99 40.26 -2.50
C LYS A 635 -29.22 41.12 -2.27
N ILE A 636 -29.36 41.62 -1.05
CA ILE A 636 -30.41 42.56 -0.66
C ILE A 636 -29.78 43.83 -0.09
N ASN A 637 -30.58 44.90 -0.02
CA ASN A 637 -30.19 46.08 0.75
C ASN A 637 -30.18 45.75 2.25
N ARG A 638 -29.47 46.56 3.03
CA ARG A 638 -29.46 46.45 4.50
C ARG A 638 -30.91 46.45 5.01
N PRO A 639 -31.35 45.36 5.66
CA PRO A 639 -32.71 45.20 6.14
C PRO A 639 -32.98 45.97 7.43
#